data_AF-A0A9D8AD49-F1
#
_entry.id   AF-A0A9D8AD49-F1
#
_cell.length_a   1.000
_cell.length_b   1.000
_cell.length_c   1.000
_cell.angle_alpha   90.00
_cell.angle_beta   90.00
_cell.angle_gamma   90.00
#
_symmetry.space_group_name_H-M   'P 1'
#
loop_
_entity.id
_entity.type
_entity.pdbx_description
1 polymer ?
#
loop_
_entity_poly.entity_id
_entity_poly.type
_entity_poly.pdbx_seq_one_letter_code
_entity_poly.pdbx_strand_id
1 'polypeptide(L)'
;MDTKSIFLNGLKIAMCQMKIVPGRPDSNGLYIIDEIKKAAVNGVDVIIFPEMAVPGYFIGDKWEDVAFIHDCEYYNKAIVRATSSSITAIWGSVYVPRNELGQPETGEDGRLQRWNAGFIAQGGQLLSNGILPVAVKALMPEYRFFDDDRHFYSARKIADEHGVLLSQLLKPFPVLIKDQYIFLGVMLCEDMWHIDYLHNPGRYLVGNGAAILINLSWSPWGWQKNRKRHQVVRDLLAICKVPMIYVSGVGVQNNGRNIITCDGSSCAYNQDGKIIFEALPYGSGTSVMDIVSEFSAVENVTTLDNALHFRQSAKARLERLVVTSTSSIEDTVQLYAALWNAIKYMYDNLPPRMRKVVVGLSGGIDSAVVLALMTQVFGRENCIAVNMPSGYNSQLTKDIARKIADSLGVEYLIRPIDEVVDMVAKISEIEPDTIEYENIQSVVRMQFLKAIAAKRGAVFPNNGNKVEAAFGYFTLYGDSAGFMAPIGDLVKGEVRQVADFLNKVIFDCEVIPKVCIDMPPTAELAREQIDPFCYGTLTKRGYHDEMVRAFVEFRKNPEWFLKCYVQGVLESELKLEAGTLQRLFPNGMIDFIADLEKHWEAFHNSFHKRNQMPPIPVVSKRAFGFDLRESMLGVHFTTKYRDMRVSYHTPRDTSVKEQNSVVIYGLSANPPGLHHTKIIKGLLKYTQKVVVIPCGGRPDKVSVNEIENSHRKKMVNMAFGGIPGVSLDFSDLEGESFTPTIDLGVRYQAQYPDANIFYAIGPDIIRGGAVGQSEIHRAWKEGKKVWNDLHFIVVVFSCDELLKEDLPPKAEVLKIEYLTGRSSIIRQRVAERKSWYHLVCHEVGQYIRENNLYQKE
;
A
#
# COMPACT_ATOMS: atom_id res chain seq x y z
N MET A 1 -45.50 -14.20 -15.60
CA MET A 1 -45.04 -12.83 -15.83
C MET A 1 -45.39 -12.05 -14.58
N ASP A 2 -44.38 -11.56 -13.87
CA ASP A 2 -44.53 -10.91 -12.57
C ASP A 2 -45.16 -9.52 -12.76
N THR A 3 -46.15 -9.15 -11.95
CA THR A 3 -46.96 -7.93 -12.14
C THR A 3 -46.15 -6.63 -12.13
N LYS A 4 -44.92 -6.65 -11.59
CA LYS A 4 -43.97 -5.53 -11.66
C LYS A 4 -43.35 -5.30 -13.04
N SER A 5 -43.22 -6.33 -13.89
CA SER A 5 -42.56 -6.20 -15.21
C SER A 5 -43.45 -5.53 -16.27
N ILE A 6 -44.76 -5.43 -16.02
CA ILE A 6 -45.72 -4.86 -16.98
C ILE A 6 -45.66 -3.33 -16.99
N PHE A 7 -45.31 -2.69 -15.87
CA PHE A 7 -45.34 -1.22 -15.70
C PHE A 7 -44.14 -0.46 -16.27
N LEU A 8 -43.02 -1.14 -16.54
CA LEU A 8 -41.82 -0.51 -17.10
C LEU A 8 -41.79 -0.53 -18.63
N ASN A 9 -42.72 -1.24 -19.27
CA ASN A 9 -42.70 -1.46 -20.71
C ASN A 9 -43.02 -0.16 -21.48
N GLY A 10 -42.13 0.24 -22.38
CA GLY A 10 -42.21 1.47 -23.15
C GLY A 10 -41.64 2.71 -22.43
N LEU A 11 -40.98 2.58 -21.28
CA LEU A 11 -40.35 3.71 -20.57
C LEU A 11 -39.06 4.16 -21.30
N LYS A 12 -38.96 5.45 -21.66
CA LYS A 12 -37.77 6.03 -22.29
C LYS A 12 -36.86 6.71 -21.27
N ILE A 13 -35.68 6.14 -21.03
CA ILE A 13 -34.70 6.68 -20.08
C ILE A 13 -33.47 7.21 -20.81
N ALA A 14 -33.10 8.46 -20.53
CA ALA A 14 -31.84 9.06 -20.94
C ALA A 14 -30.82 9.01 -19.80
N MET A 15 -29.66 8.43 -20.07
CA MET A 15 -28.49 8.40 -19.19
C MET A 15 -27.48 9.44 -19.67
N CYS A 16 -27.37 10.55 -18.95
CA CYS A 16 -26.47 11.63 -19.29
C CYS A 16 -25.11 11.44 -18.61
N GLN A 17 -24.14 10.89 -19.35
CA GLN A 17 -22.74 10.81 -18.95
C GLN A 17 -22.05 12.14 -19.26
N MET A 18 -22.19 13.12 -18.36
CA MET A 18 -21.63 14.46 -18.58
C MET A 18 -20.19 14.59 -18.05
N LYS A 19 -19.40 15.45 -18.70
CA LYS A 19 -18.14 15.95 -18.14
C LYS A 19 -18.47 16.98 -17.06
N ILE A 20 -18.15 16.67 -15.80
CA ILE A 20 -18.37 17.60 -14.69
C ILE A 20 -17.15 18.53 -14.56
N VAL A 21 -17.38 19.84 -14.61
CA VAL A 21 -16.33 20.83 -14.37
C VAL A 21 -16.35 21.23 -12.89
N PRO A 22 -15.37 20.81 -12.07
CA PRO A 22 -15.41 21.06 -10.63
C PRO A 22 -15.38 22.56 -10.31
N GLY A 23 -16.24 23.00 -9.39
CA GLY A 23 -16.36 24.40 -8.96
C GLY A 23 -17.10 25.31 -9.94
N ARG A 24 -17.79 24.76 -10.95
CA ARG A 24 -18.52 25.52 -11.98
C ARG A 24 -20.02 25.15 -12.04
N PRO A 25 -20.79 25.44 -10.97
CA PRO A 25 -22.23 25.18 -10.94
C PRO A 25 -22.97 25.89 -12.08
N ASP A 26 -22.41 27.00 -12.57
CA ASP A 26 -22.87 27.72 -13.74
C ASP A 26 -22.82 26.90 -15.03
N SER A 27 -21.64 26.47 -15.44
CA SER A 27 -21.50 25.72 -16.70
C SER A 27 -22.20 24.37 -16.62
N ASN A 28 -22.09 23.69 -15.48
CA ASN A 28 -22.69 22.37 -15.31
C ASN A 28 -24.23 22.46 -15.25
N GLY A 29 -24.78 23.44 -14.53
CA GLY A 29 -26.22 23.65 -14.42
C GLY A 29 -26.85 24.03 -15.76
N LEU A 30 -26.21 24.91 -16.53
CA LEU A 30 -26.66 25.26 -17.89
C LEU A 30 -26.63 24.06 -18.85
N TYR A 31 -25.60 23.21 -18.76
CA TYR A 31 -25.52 21.97 -19.54
C TYR A 31 -26.69 21.02 -19.19
N ILE A 32 -26.97 20.82 -17.90
CA ILE A 32 -28.09 19.99 -17.44
C ILE A 32 -29.43 20.53 -17.98
N ILE A 33 -29.64 21.84 -17.90
CA ILE A 33 -30.85 22.50 -18.43
C ILE A 33 -31.02 22.27 -19.93
N ASP A 34 -29.93 22.38 -20.70
CA ASP A 34 -29.95 22.17 -22.14
C ASP A 34 -30.26 20.71 -22.50
N GLU A 35 -29.66 19.74 -21.82
CA GLU A 35 -29.93 18.31 -22.03
C GLU A 35 -31.35 17.91 -21.63
N ILE A 36 -31.92 18.48 -20.56
CA ILE A 36 -33.34 18.28 -20.20
C ILE A 36 -34.24 18.74 -21.34
N LYS A 37 -33.97 19.92 -21.92
CA LYS A 37 -34.79 20.46 -23.04
C LYS A 37 -34.70 19.57 -24.28
N LYS A 38 -33.50 19.12 -24.65
CA LYS A 38 -33.30 18.20 -25.78
C LYS A 38 -34.02 16.87 -25.56
N ALA A 39 -33.90 16.30 -24.36
CA ALA A 39 -34.55 15.05 -24.00
C ALA A 39 -36.09 15.17 -24.05
N ALA A 40 -36.64 16.29 -23.57
CA ALA A 40 -38.08 16.54 -23.64
C ALA A 40 -38.59 16.61 -25.09
N VAL A 41 -37.85 17.27 -25.99
CA VAL A 41 -38.17 17.33 -27.43
C VAL A 41 -38.14 15.94 -28.07
N ASN A 42 -37.23 15.07 -27.62
CA ASN A 42 -37.09 13.70 -28.13
C ASN A 42 -38.05 12.68 -27.47
N GLY A 43 -39.00 13.14 -26.65
CA GLY A 43 -39.99 12.28 -26.00
C GLY A 43 -39.39 11.34 -24.95
N VAL A 44 -38.28 11.73 -24.31
CA VAL A 44 -37.71 11.01 -23.16
C VAL A 44 -38.59 11.22 -21.94
N ASP A 45 -38.92 10.13 -21.23
CA ASP A 45 -39.76 10.17 -20.04
C ASP A 45 -38.94 10.54 -18.79
N VAL A 46 -37.71 10.01 -18.66
CA VAL A 46 -36.80 10.27 -17.52
C VAL A 46 -35.38 10.54 -18.02
N ILE A 47 -34.76 11.64 -17.58
CA ILE A 47 -33.34 11.91 -17.79
C ILE A 47 -32.58 11.91 -16.46
N ILE A 48 -31.43 11.24 -16.44
CA ILE A 48 -30.64 10.97 -15.23
C ILE A 48 -29.23 11.53 -15.42
N PHE A 49 -28.75 12.27 -14.43
CA PHE A 49 -27.43 12.89 -14.36
C PHE A 49 -26.61 12.35 -13.18
N PRO A 50 -25.27 12.52 -13.18
CA PRO A 50 -24.38 12.00 -12.14
C PRO A 50 -24.61 12.57 -10.74
N GLU A 51 -23.96 11.95 -9.75
CA GLU A 51 -23.79 12.51 -8.41
C GLU A 51 -22.94 13.79 -8.48
N MET A 52 -23.30 14.80 -7.67
CA MET A 52 -22.60 16.09 -7.62
C MET A 52 -22.38 16.72 -9.00
N ALA A 53 -23.34 16.54 -9.91
CA ALA A 53 -23.30 17.02 -11.29
C ALA A 53 -23.19 18.55 -11.37
N VAL A 54 -23.83 19.28 -10.46
CA VAL A 54 -23.81 20.75 -10.44
C VAL A 54 -22.46 21.27 -9.89
N PRO A 55 -22.06 21.00 -8.64
CA PRO A 55 -20.84 21.58 -8.07
C PRO A 55 -19.53 20.91 -8.52
N GLY A 56 -19.55 19.63 -8.88
CA GLY A 56 -18.38 18.77 -8.75
C GLY A 56 -18.21 18.25 -7.33
N TYR A 57 -17.30 17.29 -7.14
CA TYR A 57 -17.18 16.50 -5.91
C TYR A 57 -15.96 16.90 -5.08
N PHE A 58 -14.76 16.79 -5.68
CA PHE A 58 -13.48 17.13 -5.08
C PHE A 58 -13.19 18.61 -5.27
N ILE A 59 -13.85 19.45 -4.48
CA ILE A 59 -13.65 20.91 -4.45
C ILE A 59 -13.06 21.42 -3.12
N GLY A 60 -12.71 20.50 -2.20
CA GLY A 60 -12.09 20.82 -0.91
C GLY A 60 -12.94 21.77 -0.05
N ASP A 61 -12.29 22.68 0.67
CA ASP A 61 -12.98 23.64 1.54
C ASP A 61 -13.81 24.69 0.77
N LYS A 62 -13.91 24.62 -0.56
CA LYS A 62 -14.94 25.35 -1.31
C LYS A 62 -16.35 24.95 -0.86
N TRP A 63 -16.51 23.75 -0.29
CA TRP A 63 -17.73 23.35 0.41
C TRP A 63 -18.11 24.31 1.55
N GLU A 64 -17.14 24.94 2.22
CA GLU A 64 -17.35 25.87 3.34
C GLU A 64 -17.69 27.31 2.88
N ASP A 65 -17.59 27.59 1.58
CA ASP A 65 -17.97 28.87 1.01
C ASP A 65 -19.50 28.94 0.81
N VAL A 66 -20.19 29.55 1.77
CA VAL A 66 -21.65 29.70 1.76
C VAL A 66 -22.16 30.39 0.47
N ALA A 67 -21.43 31.34 -0.09
CA ALA A 67 -21.83 32.00 -1.33
C ALA A 67 -21.78 31.04 -2.52
N PHE A 68 -20.79 30.15 -2.57
CA PHE A 68 -20.73 29.07 -3.56
C PHE A 68 -21.88 28.07 -3.40
N ILE A 69 -22.26 27.72 -2.16
CA ILE A 69 -23.41 26.85 -1.90
C ILE A 69 -24.71 27.50 -2.39
N HIS A 70 -24.90 28.80 -2.14
CA HIS A 70 -26.05 29.53 -2.67
C HIS A 70 -26.10 29.54 -4.20
N ASP A 71 -24.94 29.60 -4.87
CA ASP A 71 -24.87 29.51 -6.34
C ASP A 71 -25.31 28.11 -6.81
N CYS A 72 -24.91 27.05 -6.12
CA CYS A 72 -25.40 25.70 -6.38
C CYS A 72 -26.94 25.60 -6.19
N GLU A 73 -27.49 26.17 -5.12
CA GLU A 73 -28.95 26.24 -4.90
C GLU A 73 -29.66 27.01 -6.02
N TYR A 74 -29.07 28.09 -6.52
CA TYR A 74 -29.63 28.87 -7.64
C TYR A 74 -29.77 28.00 -8.90
N TYR A 75 -28.71 27.28 -9.28
CA TYR A 75 -28.75 26.40 -10.44
C TYR A 75 -29.65 25.19 -10.24
N ASN A 76 -29.73 24.62 -9.02
CA ASN A 76 -30.71 23.58 -8.70
C ASN A 76 -32.14 24.06 -8.96
N LYS A 77 -32.50 25.28 -8.52
CA LYS A 77 -33.82 25.87 -8.79
C LYS A 77 -34.04 26.15 -10.28
N ALA A 78 -32.99 26.53 -11.02
CA ALA A 78 -33.08 26.73 -12.46
C ALA A 78 -33.32 25.41 -13.22
N ILE A 79 -32.67 24.31 -12.79
CA ILE A 79 -32.89 22.97 -13.33
C ILE A 79 -34.32 22.49 -13.07
N VAL A 80 -34.84 22.69 -11.85
CA VAL A 80 -36.25 22.37 -11.53
C VAL A 80 -37.19 23.05 -12.52
N ARG A 81 -37.03 24.37 -12.75
CA ARG A 81 -37.86 25.15 -13.68
C ARG A 81 -37.74 24.73 -15.14
N ALA A 82 -36.67 24.03 -15.52
CA ALA A 82 -36.49 23.56 -16.89
C ALA A 82 -37.30 22.29 -17.22
N THR A 83 -37.80 21.59 -16.19
CA THR A 83 -38.63 20.39 -16.39
C THR A 83 -40.05 20.76 -16.81
N SER A 84 -40.65 19.96 -17.70
CA SER A 84 -42.07 20.03 -18.08
C SER A 84 -42.84 18.85 -17.48
N SER A 85 -44.17 18.81 -17.64
CA SER A 85 -44.98 17.66 -17.21
C SER A 85 -44.60 16.36 -17.93
N SER A 86 -44.01 16.45 -19.12
CA SER A 86 -43.66 15.31 -19.97
C SER A 86 -42.30 14.69 -19.67
N ILE A 87 -41.47 15.30 -18.82
CA ILE A 87 -40.13 14.78 -18.51
C ILE A 87 -39.83 14.87 -17.01
N THR A 88 -39.32 13.78 -16.45
CA THR A 88 -38.70 13.79 -15.13
C THR A 88 -37.19 13.94 -15.26
N ALA A 89 -36.58 14.84 -14.49
CA ALA A 89 -35.14 14.99 -14.38
C ALA A 89 -34.62 14.55 -13.01
N ILE A 90 -33.50 13.82 -12.98
CA ILE A 90 -32.83 13.35 -11.76
C ILE A 90 -31.37 13.76 -11.80
N TRP A 91 -30.87 14.50 -10.81
CA TRP A 91 -29.46 14.95 -10.79
C TRP A 91 -28.90 15.02 -9.37
N GLY A 92 -27.58 14.86 -9.24
CA GLY A 92 -26.88 15.03 -7.98
C GLY A 92 -26.44 16.48 -7.74
N SER A 93 -26.63 16.98 -6.53
CA SER A 93 -26.15 18.30 -6.09
C SER A 93 -26.13 18.39 -4.56
N VAL A 94 -25.72 19.54 -4.04
CA VAL A 94 -25.85 19.86 -2.61
C VAL A 94 -27.26 20.36 -2.30
N TYR A 95 -27.84 19.87 -1.20
CA TYR A 95 -29.07 20.40 -0.62
C TYR A 95 -28.80 20.99 0.75
N VAL A 96 -29.39 22.15 1.05
CA VAL A 96 -29.29 22.80 2.36
C VAL A 96 -30.65 22.67 3.06
N PRO A 97 -30.76 21.84 4.11
CA PRO A 97 -31.98 21.75 4.90
C PRO A 97 -32.34 23.06 5.56
N ARG A 98 -33.64 23.27 5.73
CA ARG A 98 -34.21 24.48 6.33
C ARG A 98 -35.23 24.08 7.38
N ASN A 99 -35.17 24.74 8.52
CA ASN A 99 -36.13 24.55 9.60
C ASN A 99 -37.52 25.11 9.23
N GLU A 100 -38.49 24.96 10.14
CA GLU A 100 -39.87 25.45 9.95
C GLU A 100 -39.97 26.96 9.69
N LEU A 101 -38.96 27.74 10.10
CA LEU A 101 -38.86 29.18 9.85
C LEU A 101 -38.19 29.52 8.51
N GLY A 102 -37.80 28.51 7.72
CA GLY A 102 -37.11 28.65 6.44
C GLY A 102 -35.62 28.98 6.55
N GLN A 103 -35.06 28.95 7.76
CA GLN A 103 -33.65 29.24 8.01
C GLN A 103 -32.79 28.00 7.75
N PRO A 104 -31.60 28.14 7.14
CA PRO A 104 -30.68 27.02 6.99
C PRO A 104 -30.35 26.36 8.32
N GLU A 105 -30.33 25.04 8.35
CA GLU A 105 -29.94 24.28 9.54
C GLU A 105 -28.41 24.17 9.67
N THR A 106 -27.97 23.85 10.87
CA THR A 106 -26.56 23.68 11.23
C THR A 106 -26.27 22.22 11.55
N GLY A 107 -25.11 21.72 11.12
CA GLY A 107 -24.63 20.38 11.47
C GLY A 107 -24.14 20.29 12.92
N GLU A 108 -23.63 19.11 13.29
CA GLU A 108 -23.14 18.75 14.63
C GLU A 108 -22.01 19.67 15.15
N ASP A 109 -21.29 20.33 14.26
CA ASP A 109 -20.17 21.22 14.58
C ASP A 109 -20.52 22.72 14.44
N GLY A 110 -21.80 23.03 14.26
CA GLY A 110 -22.32 24.40 14.10
C GLY A 110 -22.13 25.00 12.71
N ARG A 111 -21.50 24.30 11.75
CA ARG A 111 -21.39 24.76 10.36
C ARG A 111 -22.69 24.54 9.60
N LEU A 112 -22.81 25.16 8.43
CA LEU A 112 -23.97 24.97 7.53
C LEU A 112 -24.16 23.48 7.23
N GLN A 113 -25.32 22.95 7.57
CA GLN A 113 -25.66 21.57 7.24
C GLN A 113 -25.87 21.45 5.73
N ARG A 114 -25.28 20.43 5.13
CA ARG A 114 -25.29 20.19 3.69
C ARG A 114 -25.53 18.71 3.46
N TRP A 115 -26.40 18.36 2.53
CA TRP A 115 -26.66 16.98 2.14
C TRP A 115 -26.10 16.72 0.75
N ASN A 116 -25.41 15.59 0.59
CA ASN A 116 -25.16 15.03 -0.74
C ASN A 116 -26.47 14.41 -1.23
N ALA A 117 -27.10 15.04 -2.23
CA ALA A 117 -28.50 14.82 -2.54
C ALA A 117 -28.76 14.54 -4.02
N GLY A 118 -29.67 13.60 -4.27
CA GLY A 118 -30.31 13.37 -5.56
C GLY A 118 -31.62 14.16 -5.62
N PHE A 119 -31.69 15.12 -6.53
CA PHE A 119 -32.89 15.91 -6.80
C PHE A 119 -33.72 15.20 -7.86
N ILE A 120 -35.05 15.19 -7.69
CA ILE A 120 -36.01 14.65 -8.66
C ILE A 120 -37.02 15.75 -8.95
N ALA A 121 -37.19 16.14 -10.21
CA ALA A 121 -38.15 17.18 -10.58
C ALA A 121 -38.97 16.81 -11.82
N GLN A 122 -40.23 17.25 -11.84
CA GLN A 122 -41.16 17.12 -12.96
C GLN A 122 -42.12 18.32 -12.95
N GLY A 123 -42.51 18.81 -14.13
CA GLY A 123 -43.52 19.88 -14.23
C GLY A 123 -43.13 21.21 -13.56
N GLY A 124 -41.84 21.51 -13.49
CA GLY A 124 -41.35 22.72 -12.83
C GLY A 124 -41.32 22.63 -11.30
N GLN A 125 -41.52 21.43 -10.73
CA GLN A 125 -41.60 21.20 -9.28
C GLN A 125 -40.61 20.13 -8.83
N LEU A 126 -40.05 20.33 -7.64
CA LEU A 126 -39.26 19.32 -6.95
C LEU A 126 -40.21 18.28 -6.34
N LEU A 127 -39.95 17.00 -6.56
CA LEU A 127 -40.74 15.90 -6.04
C LEU A 127 -40.21 15.43 -4.69
N SER A 128 -41.13 15.16 -3.75
CA SER A 128 -40.83 14.59 -2.43
C SER A 128 -41.19 13.10 -2.41
N ASN A 129 -40.48 12.31 -1.60
CA ASN A 129 -40.87 10.92 -1.30
C ASN A 129 -41.88 10.81 -0.14
N GLY A 130 -42.48 11.94 0.27
CA GLY A 130 -43.40 12.08 1.39
C GLY A 130 -42.73 12.31 2.74
N ILE A 131 -41.40 12.18 2.83
CA ILE A 131 -40.62 12.43 4.05
C ILE A 131 -39.49 13.42 3.75
N LEU A 132 -38.65 13.09 2.79
CA LEU A 132 -37.52 13.92 2.36
C LEU A 132 -37.85 14.65 1.06
N PRO A 133 -37.37 15.90 0.90
CA PRO A 133 -37.57 16.69 -0.32
C PRO A 133 -36.62 16.27 -1.45
N VAL A 134 -35.62 15.43 -1.15
CA VAL A 134 -34.59 14.93 -2.06
C VAL A 134 -34.14 13.54 -1.59
N ALA A 135 -33.53 12.74 -2.46
CA ALA A 135 -32.82 11.54 -2.04
C ALA A 135 -31.53 11.97 -1.32
N VAL A 136 -31.24 11.43 -0.14
CA VAL A 136 -30.03 11.79 0.63
C VAL A 136 -29.11 10.59 0.72
N LYS A 137 -27.81 10.80 0.45
CA LYS A 137 -26.80 9.75 0.49
C LYS A 137 -26.73 9.14 1.89
N ALA A 138 -26.82 7.82 2.00
CA ALA A 138 -26.86 7.13 3.28
C ALA A 138 -25.48 6.64 3.70
N LEU A 139 -24.73 6.06 2.77
CA LEU A 139 -23.39 5.52 2.98
C LEU A 139 -22.36 6.55 2.53
N MET A 140 -21.56 7.06 3.47
CA MET A 140 -20.56 8.09 3.21
C MET A 140 -19.17 7.44 3.20
N PRO A 141 -18.43 7.48 2.07
CA PRO A 141 -17.07 6.96 2.03
C PRO A 141 -16.13 7.87 2.81
N GLU A 142 -15.45 7.30 3.81
CA GLU A 142 -14.45 7.97 4.68
C GLU A 142 -13.07 7.28 4.55
N TYR A 143 -12.73 6.89 3.32
CA TYR A 143 -11.52 6.14 3.04
C TYR A 143 -10.84 6.66 1.78
N ARG A 144 -9.54 6.35 1.66
CA ARG A 144 -8.72 6.81 0.53
C ARG A 144 -8.74 8.35 0.49
N PHE A 145 -9.12 8.90 -0.65
CA PHE A 145 -9.24 10.33 -0.87
C PHE A 145 -10.66 10.88 -0.64
N PHE A 146 -11.61 10.05 -0.19
CA PHE A 146 -12.95 10.49 0.21
C PHE A 146 -12.98 10.91 1.68
N ASP A 147 -13.73 11.96 1.96
CA ASP A 147 -13.99 12.56 3.27
C ASP A 147 -15.41 13.14 3.32
N ASP A 148 -16.39 12.35 2.89
CA ASP A 148 -17.78 12.77 2.73
C ASP A 148 -18.42 13.29 4.04
N ASP A 149 -18.23 12.61 5.17
CA ASP A 149 -18.77 13.02 6.48
C ASP A 149 -18.09 14.31 7.01
N ARG A 150 -16.93 14.73 6.46
CA ARG A 150 -16.36 16.06 6.74
C ARG A 150 -17.25 17.18 6.17
N HIS A 151 -17.90 16.94 5.03
CA HIS A 151 -18.59 17.97 4.26
C HIS A 151 -20.10 17.86 4.30
N PHE A 152 -20.65 16.67 4.56
CA PHE A 152 -22.06 16.39 4.39
C PHE A 152 -22.67 15.63 5.57
N TYR A 153 -23.96 15.87 5.77
CA TYR A 153 -24.81 15.15 6.72
C TYR A 153 -25.55 14.02 6.00
N SER A 154 -25.37 12.79 6.46
CA SER A 154 -25.92 11.59 5.79
C SER A 154 -27.33 11.25 6.24
N ALA A 155 -28.05 10.47 5.42
CA ALA A 155 -29.38 9.96 5.79
C ALA A 155 -29.37 9.12 7.08
N ARG A 156 -28.23 8.50 7.43
CA ARG A 156 -28.05 7.81 8.73
C ARG A 156 -28.13 8.79 9.89
N LYS A 157 -27.38 9.89 9.82
CA LYS A 157 -27.40 10.92 10.87
C LYS A 157 -28.79 11.55 11.00
N ILE A 158 -29.47 11.81 9.87
CA ILE A 158 -30.86 12.29 9.86
C ILE A 158 -31.79 11.29 10.59
N ALA A 159 -31.65 9.99 10.32
CA ALA A 159 -32.46 8.95 10.97
C ALA A 159 -32.25 8.93 12.49
N ASP A 160 -30.99 9.00 12.91
CA ASP A 160 -30.61 9.01 14.33
C ASP A 160 -31.14 10.26 15.04
N GLU A 161 -30.99 11.44 14.42
CA GLU A 161 -31.48 12.73 14.95
C GLU A 161 -33.01 12.73 15.17
N HIS A 162 -33.77 12.15 14.23
CA HIS A 162 -35.22 12.04 14.34
C HIS A 162 -35.70 10.82 15.12
N GLY A 163 -34.80 9.94 15.58
CA GLY A 163 -35.16 8.72 16.32
C GLY A 163 -35.96 7.71 15.49
N VAL A 164 -35.72 7.64 14.18
CA VAL A 164 -36.41 6.75 13.24
C VAL A 164 -35.46 5.73 12.62
N LEU A 165 -35.98 4.63 12.09
CA LEU A 165 -35.15 3.68 11.36
C LEU A 165 -34.77 4.27 9.99
N LEU A 166 -33.53 4.06 9.53
CA LEU A 166 -33.10 4.47 8.19
C LEU A 166 -34.03 3.93 7.09
N SER A 167 -34.54 2.71 7.26
CA SER A 167 -35.51 2.10 6.32
C SER A 167 -36.84 2.83 6.25
N GLN A 168 -37.20 3.64 7.24
CA GLN A 168 -38.40 4.48 7.21
C GLN A 168 -38.17 5.77 6.42
N LEU A 169 -36.94 6.30 6.40
CA LEU A 169 -36.57 7.49 5.61
C LEU A 169 -36.34 7.18 4.13
N LEU A 170 -35.70 6.06 3.81
CA LEU A 170 -35.34 5.70 2.44
C LEU A 170 -36.53 5.11 1.68
N LYS A 171 -37.39 6.01 1.17
CA LYS A 171 -38.55 5.70 0.32
C LYS A 171 -38.31 6.09 -1.14
N PRO A 172 -38.89 5.35 -2.10
CA PRO A 172 -38.83 5.71 -3.51
C PRO A 172 -39.65 6.97 -3.82
N PHE A 173 -39.30 7.65 -4.90
CA PHE A 173 -39.96 8.87 -5.37
C PHE A 173 -41.06 8.50 -6.37
N PRO A 174 -42.32 8.94 -6.16
CA PRO A 174 -43.38 8.74 -7.14
C PRO A 174 -43.21 9.72 -8.30
N VAL A 175 -43.17 9.21 -9.54
CA VAL A 175 -43.13 10.01 -10.76
C VAL A 175 -44.30 9.65 -11.66
N LEU A 176 -44.91 10.64 -12.32
CA LEU A 176 -46.05 10.42 -13.20
C LEU A 176 -45.55 10.24 -14.64
N ILE A 177 -45.65 9.04 -15.18
CA ILE A 177 -45.22 8.72 -16.54
C ILE A 177 -46.37 8.05 -17.27
N LYS A 178 -46.83 8.67 -18.37
CA LYS A 178 -47.95 8.14 -19.20
C LYS A 178 -49.18 7.78 -18.36
N ASP A 179 -49.59 8.72 -17.50
CA ASP A 179 -50.72 8.60 -16.57
C ASP A 179 -50.60 7.49 -15.50
N GLN A 180 -49.40 6.94 -15.30
CA GLN A 180 -49.11 5.94 -14.28
C GLN A 180 -48.02 6.41 -13.32
N TYR A 181 -48.19 6.10 -12.04
CA TYR A 181 -47.16 6.35 -11.04
C TYR A 181 -46.12 5.23 -11.08
N ILE A 182 -44.85 5.61 -11.27
CA ILE A 182 -43.69 4.73 -11.15
C ILE A 182 -42.88 5.18 -9.93
N PHE A 183 -42.45 4.23 -9.11
CA PHE A 183 -41.71 4.50 -7.88
C PHE A 183 -40.22 4.28 -8.10
N LEU A 184 -39.44 5.37 -8.17
CA LEU A 184 -38.00 5.33 -8.45
C LEU A 184 -37.20 5.28 -7.13
N GLY A 185 -36.40 4.24 -6.94
CA GLY A 185 -35.47 4.15 -5.82
C GLY A 185 -34.14 4.81 -6.16
N VAL A 186 -33.93 6.05 -5.72
CA VAL A 186 -32.71 6.82 -6.01
C VAL A 186 -31.66 6.62 -4.91
N MET A 187 -30.45 6.25 -5.31
CA MET A 187 -29.27 6.02 -4.48
C MET A 187 -28.10 6.86 -4.99
N LEU A 188 -27.14 7.17 -4.11
CA LEU A 188 -25.95 7.95 -4.46
C LEU A 188 -24.67 7.14 -4.25
N CYS A 189 -23.94 6.90 -5.35
CA CYS A 189 -22.65 6.23 -5.45
C CYS A 189 -22.43 5.10 -4.44
N GLU A 190 -21.80 5.41 -3.30
CA GLU A 190 -21.44 4.46 -2.25
C GLU A 190 -22.64 3.64 -1.73
N ASP A 191 -23.87 4.16 -1.82
CA ASP A 191 -25.10 3.48 -1.41
C ASP A 191 -25.30 2.09 -2.07
N MET A 192 -24.73 1.85 -3.27
CA MET A 192 -24.79 0.53 -3.90
C MET A 192 -23.77 -0.49 -3.35
N TRP A 193 -22.70 -0.01 -2.71
CA TRP A 193 -21.57 -0.80 -2.20
C TRP A 193 -21.86 -1.43 -0.82
N HIS A 194 -23.06 -1.97 -0.66
CA HIS A 194 -23.64 -2.42 0.60
C HIS A 194 -22.92 -3.58 1.31
N ILE A 195 -22.03 -4.32 0.63
CA ILE A 195 -21.47 -5.59 1.14
C ILE A 195 -20.70 -5.39 2.45
N ASP A 196 -19.98 -4.28 2.58
CA ASP A 196 -19.15 -3.97 3.74
C ASP A 196 -19.85 -3.06 4.76
N TYR A 197 -21.16 -2.82 4.60
CA TYR A 197 -21.96 -1.93 5.44
C TYR A 197 -23.06 -2.69 6.19
N LEU A 198 -23.42 -2.20 7.38
CA LEU A 198 -24.56 -2.72 8.15
C LEU A 198 -25.90 -2.50 7.42
N HIS A 199 -26.00 -1.43 6.64
CA HIS A 199 -27.21 -1.02 5.94
C HIS A 199 -27.11 -1.32 4.45
N ASN A 200 -28.25 -1.71 3.85
CA ASN A 200 -28.40 -1.86 2.41
C ASN A 200 -29.50 -0.91 1.91
N PRO A 201 -29.13 0.32 1.47
CA PRO A 201 -30.07 1.31 0.96
C PRO A 201 -30.96 0.79 -0.17
N GLY A 202 -30.39 0.04 -1.11
CA GLY A 202 -31.15 -0.54 -2.23
C GLY A 202 -32.25 -1.49 -1.76
N ARG A 203 -31.97 -2.34 -0.77
CA ARG A 203 -32.97 -3.23 -0.17
C ARG A 203 -34.08 -2.45 0.54
N TYR A 204 -33.75 -1.37 1.24
CA TYR A 204 -34.77 -0.54 1.90
C TYR A 204 -35.70 0.14 0.89
N LEU A 205 -35.14 0.72 -0.17
CA LEU A 205 -35.91 1.34 -1.25
C LEU A 205 -36.87 0.35 -1.93
N VAL A 206 -36.38 -0.86 -2.26
CA VAL A 206 -37.24 -1.90 -2.86
C VAL A 206 -38.27 -2.44 -1.87
N GLY A 207 -37.90 -2.62 -0.60
CA GLY A 207 -38.85 -2.99 0.46
C GLY A 207 -39.98 -1.97 0.63
N ASN A 208 -39.69 -0.70 0.35
CA ASN A 208 -40.66 0.41 0.33
C ASN A 208 -41.34 0.61 -1.04
N GLY A 209 -41.22 -0.33 -1.97
CA GLY A 209 -41.98 -0.34 -3.22
C GLY A 209 -41.26 0.21 -4.46
N ALA A 210 -39.95 0.44 -4.42
CA ALA A 210 -39.21 0.86 -5.62
C ALA A 210 -39.36 -0.19 -6.74
N ALA A 211 -39.73 0.26 -7.94
CA ALA A 211 -39.86 -0.56 -9.13
C ALA A 211 -38.54 -0.66 -9.93
N ILE A 212 -37.68 0.35 -9.79
CA ILE A 212 -36.37 0.45 -10.43
C ILE A 212 -35.41 1.17 -9.46
N LEU A 213 -34.14 0.75 -9.47
CA LEU A 213 -33.07 1.43 -8.75
C LEU A 213 -32.30 2.37 -9.68
N ILE A 214 -31.99 3.57 -9.22
CA ILE A 214 -31.20 4.56 -9.93
C ILE A 214 -30.03 4.93 -9.04
N ASN A 215 -28.80 4.79 -9.55
CA ASN A 215 -27.61 5.19 -8.83
C ASN A 215 -26.92 6.33 -9.59
N LEU A 216 -26.88 7.51 -8.94
CA LEU A 216 -26.14 8.66 -9.41
C LEU A 216 -24.71 8.53 -8.88
N SER A 217 -23.70 8.66 -9.73
CA SER A 217 -22.31 8.39 -9.33
C SER A 217 -21.31 9.39 -9.86
N TRP A 218 -20.29 9.69 -9.07
CA TRP A 218 -18.99 10.10 -9.61
C TRP A 218 -17.95 9.12 -9.10
N SER A 219 -17.83 7.96 -9.77
CA SER A 219 -17.00 6.87 -9.28
C SER A 219 -15.62 6.92 -9.94
N PRO A 220 -14.54 7.27 -9.22
CA PRO A 220 -13.21 7.37 -9.80
C PRO A 220 -12.79 6.10 -10.51
N TRP A 221 -12.10 6.21 -11.64
CA TRP A 221 -11.45 5.08 -12.27
C TRP A 221 -10.35 4.53 -11.37
N GLY A 222 -10.07 3.24 -11.52
CA GLY A 222 -8.91 2.58 -10.95
C GLY A 222 -8.72 1.24 -11.61
N TRP A 223 -7.50 0.70 -11.55
CA TRP A 223 -7.17 -0.57 -12.18
C TRP A 223 -8.19 -1.67 -11.87
N GLN A 224 -8.81 -2.24 -12.90
CA GLN A 224 -9.83 -3.30 -12.86
C GLN A 224 -11.11 -2.99 -12.05
N LYS A 225 -11.38 -1.72 -11.70
CA LYS A 225 -12.53 -1.34 -10.87
C LYS A 225 -13.88 -1.65 -11.52
N ASN A 226 -14.00 -1.55 -12.85
CA ASN A 226 -15.27 -1.79 -13.55
C ASN A 226 -15.76 -3.23 -13.33
N ARG A 227 -14.86 -4.22 -13.36
CA ARG A 227 -15.20 -5.63 -13.06
C ARG A 227 -15.79 -5.79 -11.66
N LYS A 228 -15.22 -5.10 -10.66
CA LYS A 228 -15.73 -5.10 -9.29
C LYS A 228 -17.08 -4.36 -9.19
N ARG A 229 -17.27 -3.26 -9.92
CA ARG A 229 -18.55 -2.54 -10.00
C ARG A 229 -19.67 -3.46 -10.49
N HIS A 230 -19.47 -4.15 -11.61
CA HIS A 230 -20.48 -5.08 -12.14
C HIS A 230 -20.78 -6.23 -11.18
N GLN A 231 -19.76 -6.74 -10.47
CA GLN A 231 -19.97 -7.76 -9.44
C GLN A 231 -20.84 -7.25 -8.30
N VAL A 232 -20.58 -6.05 -7.78
CA VAL A 232 -21.36 -5.44 -6.68
C VAL A 232 -22.81 -5.19 -7.10
N VAL A 233 -23.03 -4.70 -8.32
CA VAL A 233 -24.40 -4.52 -8.84
C VAL A 233 -25.12 -5.87 -8.98
N ARG A 234 -24.44 -6.90 -9.48
CA ARG A 234 -25.01 -8.25 -9.57
C ARG A 234 -25.41 -8.80 -8.21
N ASP A 235 -24.55 -8.62 -7.20
CA ASP A 235 -24.83 -9.07 -5.83
C ASP A 235 -26.02 -8.30 -5.22
N LEU A 236 -26.12 -6.99 -5.48
CA LEU A 236 -27.26 -6.17 -5.05
C LEU A 236 -28.58 -6.61 -5.71
N LEU A 237 -28.56 -6.84 -7.02
CA LEU A 237 -29.77 -7.21 -7.78
C LEU A 237 -30.19 -8.66 -7.57
N ALA A 238 -29.27 -9.54 -7.18
CA ALA A 238 -29.62 -10.87 -6.69
C ALA A 238 -30.57 -10.81 -5.47
N ILE A 239 -30.51 -9.75 -4.66
CA ILE A 239 -31.38 -9.50 -3.51
C ILE A 239 -32.61 -8.68 -3.92
N CYS A 240 -32.40 -7.59 -4.66
CA CYS A 240 -33.42 -6.59 -4.94
C CYS A 240 -34.42 -7.00 -6.02
N LYS A 241 -34.01 -7.82 -7.00
CA LYS A 241 -34.86 -8.34 -8.08
C LYS A 241 -35.65 -7.26 -8.83
N VAL A 242 -35.02 -6.10 -9.04
CA VAL A 242 -35.51 -4.99 -9.86
C VAL A 242 -34.40 -4.52 -10.79
N PRO A 243 -34.70 -3.93 -11.96
CA PRO A 243 -33.65 -3.36 -12.81
C PRO A 243 -32.94 -2.18 -12.13
N MET A 244 -31.75 -1.85 -12.65
CA MET A 244 -30.96 -0.73 -12.14
C MET A 244 -30.34 0.08 -13.27
N ILE A 245 -30.38 1.40 -13.12
CA ILE A 245 -29.67 2.36 -13.96
C ILE A 245 -28.54 3.00 -13.14
N TYR A 246 -27.33 2.94 -13.66
CA TYR A 246 -26.12 3.52 -13.09
C TYR A 246 -25.64 4.64 -14.02
N VAL A 247 -25.68 5.89 -13.56
CA VAL A 247 -25.18 7.03 -14.33
C VAL A 247 -23.99 7.63 -13.61
N SER A 248 -22.84 7.65 -14.30
CA SER A 248 -21.65 8.30 -13.77
C SER A 248 -21.09 9.37 -14.69
N GLY A 249 -20.56 10.44 -14.09
CA GLY A 249 -19.91 11.51 -14.82
C GLY A 249 -18.56 11.09 -15.37
N VAL A 250 -18.00 11.90 -16.27
CA VAL A 250 -16.63 11.76 -16.76
C VAL A 250 -15.79 12.97 -16.41
N GLY A 251 -14.49 12.84 -16.57
CA GLY A 251 -13.52 13.92 -16.43
C GLY A 251 -12.57 13.71 -15.27
N VAL A 252 -11.98 14.80 -14.80
CA VAL A 252 -10.92 14.77 -13.79
C VAL A 252 -11.21 15.83 -12.74
N GLN A 253 -10.96 15.46 -11.49
CA GLN A 253 -11.00 16.36 -10.35
C GLN A 253 -9.74 16.11 -9.50
N ASN A 254 -9.46 16.96 -8.52
CA ASN A 254 -8.27 16.81 -7.69
C ASN A 254 -8.49 17.36 -6.28
N ASN A 255 -7.69 16.88 -5.33
CA ASN A 255 -7.69 17.36 -3.94
C ASN A 255 -6.33 18.00 -3.56
N GLY A 256 -5.64 18.56 -4.55
CA GLY A 256 -4.32 19.16 -4.40
C GLY A 256 -3.14 18.16 -4.37
N ARG A 257 -3.33 16.91 -3.90
CA ARG A 257 -2.27 15.88 -3.90
C ARG A 257 -2.49 14.78 -4.92
N ASN A 258 -3.74 14.44 -5.16
CA ASN A 258 -4.13 13.38 -6.06
C ASN A 258 -4.97 13.96 -7.19
N ILE A 259 -4.63 13.59 -8.42
CA ILE A 259 -5.40 13.88 -9.63
C ILE A 259 -6.24 12.64 -9.93
N ILE A 260 -7.55 12.78 -9.85
CA ILE A 260 -8.51 11.68 -9.80
C ILE A 260 -9.32 11.71 -11.09
N THR A 261 -9.22 10.65 -11.88
CA THR A 261 -9.97 10.50 -13.13
C THR A 261 -11.25 9.72 -12.88
N CYS A 262 -12.32 10.04 -13.62
CA CYS A 262 -13.57 9.28 -13.62
C CYS A 262 -13.91 8.89 -15.06
N ASP A 263 -14.08 7.59 -15.28
CA ASP A 263 -14.29 6.98 -16.59
C ASP A 263 -15.75 7.02 -17.02
N GLY A 264 -16.69 7.31 -16.11
CA GLY A 264 -18.12 7.19 -16.40
C GLY A 264 -18.52 5.72 -16.46
N SER A 265 -18.52 5.16 -17.68
CA SER A 265 -19.00 3.81 -17.96
C SER A 265 -20.41 3.59 -17.38
N SER A 266 -21.32 4.52 -17.70
CA SER A 266 -22.72 4.46 -17.26
C SER A 266 -23.38 3.20 -17.78
N CYS A 267 -24.12 2.47 -16.95
CA CYS A 267 -24.64 1.15 -17.26
C CYS A 267 -26.14 1.01 -16.98
N ALA A 268 -26.81 0.19 -17.79
CA ALA A 268 -28.15 -0.32 -17.49
C ALA A 268 -28.08 -1.83 -17.22
N TYR A 269 -28.72 -2.26 -16.14
CA TYR A 269 -28.77 -3.65 -15.71
C TYR A 269 -30.21 -4.14 -15.64
N ASN A 270 -30.44 -5.36 -16.10
CA ASN A 270 -31.72 -6.03 -15.84
C ASN A 270 -31.81 -6.51 -14.38
N GLN A 271 -32.96 -7.06 -14.00
CA GLN A 271 -33.24 -7.56 -12.64
C GLN A 271 -32.31 -8.69 -12.15
N ASP A 272 -31.58 -9.35 -13.06
CA ASP A 272 -30.64 -10.43 -12.75
C ASP A 272 -29.19 -9.91 -12.63
N GLY A 273 -28.96 -8.60 -12.79
CA GLY A 273 -27.62 -8.01 -12.79
C GLY A 273 -26.84 -8.23 -14.07
N LYS A 274 -27.49 -8.61 -15.18
CA LYS A 274 -26.88 -8.66 -16.50
C LYS A 274 -26.83 -7.24 -17.09
N ILE A 275 -25.66 -6.86 -17.60
CA ILE A 275 -25.47 -5.61 -18.33
C ILE A 275 -26.27 -5.69 -19.63
N ILE A 276 -27.14 -4.71 -19.84
CA ILE A 276 -27.88 -4.52 -21.08
C ILE A 276 -27.18 -3.47 -21.95
N PHE A 277 -26.68 -2.43 -21.30
CA PHE A 277 -25.96 -1.35 -21.94
C PHE A 277 -24.83 -0.87 -21.05
N GLU A 278 -23.73 -0.46 -21.68
CA GLU A 278 -22.62 0.23 -21.04
C GLU A 278 -22.11 1.33 -21.99
N ALA A 279 -22.05 2.55 -21.47
CA ALA A 279 -21.49 3.69 -22.18
C ALA A 279 -19.98 3.54 -22.31
N LEU A 280 -19.40 4.08 -23.39
CA LEU A 280 -17.96 4.07 -23.58
C LEU A 280 -17.25 4.82 -22.44
N PRO A 281 -16.14 4.29 -21.91
CA PRO A 281 -15.36 4.97 -20.88
C PRO A 281 -14.77 6.28 -21.43
N TYR A 282 -14.70 7.30 -20.59
CA TYR A 282 -14.21 8.65 -20.86
C TYR A 282 -14.98 9.46 -21.92
N GLY A 283 -15.97 8.89 -22.61
CA GLY A 283 -16.86 9.62 -23.52
C GLY A 283 -17.85 10.52 -22.77
N SER A 284 -18.20 11.69 -23.31
CA SER A 284 -19.29 12.52 -22.77
C SER A 284 -20.48 12.51 -23.72
N GLY A 285 -21.70 12.44 -23.19
CA GLY A 285 -22.92 12.50 -24.00
C GLY A 285 -24.12 11.88 -23.32
N THR A 286 -25.26 11.89 -24.01
CA THR A 286 -26.55 11.38 -23.52
C THR A 286 -26.93 10.13 -24.32
N SER A 287 -27.10 9.00 -23.64
CA SER A 287 -27.57 7.75 -24.24
C SER A 287 -29.04 7.52 -23.89
N VAL A 288 -29.90 7.25 -24.88
CA VAL A 288 -31.34 7.03 -24.66
C VAL A 288 -31.65 5.54 -24.80
N MET A 289 -32.52 5.01 -23.95
CA MET A 289 -32.93 3.61 -23.95
C MET A 289 -34.42 3.46 -23.77
N ASP A 290 -35.01 2.52 -24.50
CA ASP A 290 -36.39 2.10 -24.33
C ASP A 290 -36.42 0.82 -23.47
N ILE A 291 -37.09 0.87 -22.32
CA ILE A 291 -37.34 -0.35 -21.55
C ILE A 291 -38.50 -1.08 -22.23
N VAL A 292 -38.19 -2.01 -23.14
CA VAL A 292 -39.17 -2.99 -23.62
C VAL A 292 -39.08 -4.29 -22.81
N SER A 293 -40.05 -5.21 -22.97
CA SER A 293 -40.12 -6.49 -22.23
C SER A 293 -38.82 -7.30 -22.21
N GLU A 294 -37.91 -7.01 -23.15
CA GLU A 294 -36.48 -7.27 -23.08
C GLU A 294 -35.77 -5.91 -23.21
N PHE A 295 -35.04 -5.43 -22.20
CA PHE A 295 -34.32 -4.15 -22.27
C PHE A 295 -33.54 -4.05 -23.60
N SER A 296 -33.84 -3.09 -24.48
CA SER A 296 -33.13 -2.92 -25.75
C SER A 296 -32.80 -1.45 -25.99
N ALA A 297 -31.53 -1.18 -26.30
CA ALA A 297 -31.04 0.17 -26.52
C ALA A 297 -31.45 0.67 -27.91
N VAL A 298 -32.00 1.87 -28.00
CA VAL A 298 -32.39 2.52 -29.26
C VAL A 298 -31.67 3.86 -29.31
N GLU A 299 -30.68 3.95 -30.21
CA GLU A 299 -29.85 5.12 -30.54
C GLU A 299 -28.64 5.43 -29.62
N ASN A 300 -27.44 5.19 -30.16
CA ASN A 300 -26.16 5.65 -29.64
C ASN A 300 -25.84 7.03 -30.23
N VAL A 301 -26.19 8.13 -29.56
CA VAL A 301 -25.59 9.45 -29.84
C VAL A 301 -24.44 9.68 -28.86
N THR A 302 -23.33 8.98 -29.08
CA THR A 302 -22.07 9.27 -28.39
C THR A 302 -21.25 10.22 -29.26
N THR A 303 -21.18 11.50 -28.89
CA THR A 303 -20.16 12.39 -29.43
C THR A 303 -18.84 12.08 -28.73
N LEU A 304 -17.94 11.41 -29.46
CA LEU A 304 -16.52 11.23 -29.09
C LEU A 304 -15.76 12.57 -29.15
N ASP A 305 -16.32 13.66 -28.64
CA ASP A 305 -15.83 14.98 -29.04
C ASP A 305 -14.50 15.38 -28.39
N ASN A 306 -14.03 14.71 -27.32
CA ASN A 306 -12.77 15.14 -26.67
C ASN A 306 -11.94 14.07 -25.94
N ALA A 307 -12.42 12.83 -25.80
CA ALA A 307 -11.83 11.91 -24.81
C ALA A 307 -10.47 11.32 -25.21
N LEU A 308 -10.24 11.17 -26.51
CA LEU A 308 -9.11 10.45 -27.05
C LEU A 308 -8.79 11.05 -28.43
N HIS A 309 -7.83 11.98 -28.50
CA HIS A 309 -7.26 12.41 -29.78
C HIS A 309 -6.33 11.30 -30.31
N PHE A 310 -6.88 10.10 -30.52
CA PHE A 310 -6.19 9.06 -31.26
C PHE A 310 -6.02 9.56 -32.70
N ARG A 311 -4.82 9.43 -33.27
CA ARG A 311 -4.67 9.48 -34.73
C ARG A 311 -5.72 8.54 -35.32
N GLN A 312 -6.34 8.88 -36.45
CA GLN A 312 -7.37 8.02 -37.09
C GLN A 312 -6.91 6.55 -37.25
N SER A 313 -5.61 6.35 -37.48
CA SER A 313 -4.97 5.03 -37.50
C SER A 313 -4.96 4.30 -36.14
N ALA A 314 -4.72 5.01 -35.03
CA ALA A 314 -4.78 4.47 -33.68
C ALA A 314 -6.22 4.15 -33.25
N LYS A 315 -7.20 4.99 -33.62
CA LYS A 315 -8.63 4.73 -33.35
C LYS A 315 -9.09 3.42 -34.00
N ALA A 316 -8.83 3.23 -35.29
CA ALA A 316 -9.19 2.01 -36.02
C ALA A 316 -8.43 0.76 -35.53
N ARG A 317 -7.30 0.94 -34.82
CA ARG A 317 -6.50 -0.15 -34.23
C ARG A 317 -6.98 -0.49 -32.83
N LEU A 318 -7.36 0.50 -32.02
CA LEU A 318 -8.05 0.31 -30.75
C LEU A 318 -9.42 -0.34 -30.94
N GLU A 319 -10.22 0.12 -31.90
CA GLU A 319 -11.50 -0.54 -32.22
C GLU A 319 -11.29 -2.01 -32.62
N ARG A 320 -10.24 -2.31 -33.41
CA ARG A 320 -9.86 -3.71 -33.71
C ARG A 320 -9.37 -4.48 -32.49
N LEU A 321 -8.57 -3.87 -31.61
CA LEU A 321 -8.01 -4.51 -30.41
C LEU A 321 -9.08 -4.73 -29.33
N VAL A 322 -9.99 -3.79 -29.11
CA VAL A 322 -11.13 -3.94 -28.19
C VAL A 322 -12.08 -5.05 -28.67
N VAL A 323 -12.24 -5.21 -29.99
CA VAL A 323 -13.03 -6.29 -30.60
C VAL A 323 -12.33 -7.66 -30.59
N THR A 324 -10.99 -7.71 -30.48
CA THR A 324 -10.21 -8.97 -30.65
C THR A 324 -9.35 -9.39 -29.44
N SER A 325 -9.22 -8.59 -28.39
CA SER A 325 -8.19 -8.82 -27.37
C SER A 325 -8.66 -9.44 -26.06
N THR A 326 -7.71 -10.16 -25.48
CA THR A 326 -7.64 -10.62 -24.10
C THR A 326 -7.66 -9.46 -23.09
N SER A 327 -8.07 -9.75 -21.87
CA SER A 327 -8.35 -8.78 -20.78
C SER A 327 -7.20 -7.83 -20.37
N SER A 328 -5.96 -8.00 -20.86
CA SER A 328 -4.80 -7.17 -20.48
C SER A 328 -4.57 -5.94 -21.35
N ILE A 329 -4.93 -5.98 -22.64
CA ILE A 329 -4.79 -4.83 -23.55
C ILE A 329 -5.82 -3.76 -23.19
N GLU A 330 -7.05 -4.18 -22.88
CA GLU A 330 -8.12 -3.29 -22.41
C GLU A 330 -7.73 -2.52 -21.13
N ASP A 331 -7.14 -3.22 -20.13
CA ASP A 331 -6.68 -2.60 -18.89
C ASP A 331 -5.58 -1.53 -19.16
N THR A 332 -4.69 -1.80 -20.12
CA THR A 332 -3.61 -0.86 -20.51
C THR A 332 -4.15 0.38 -21.23
N VAL A 333 -5.15 0.21 -22.10
CA VAL A 333 -5.84 1.32 -22.77
C VAL A 333 -6.46 2.26 -21.75
N GLN A 334 -7.17 1.71 -20.76
CA GLN A 334 -7.81 2.51 -19.72
C GLN A 334 -6.78 3.22 -18.83
N LEU A 335 -5.66 2.56 -18.52
CA LEU A 335 -4.55 3.20 -17.80
C LEU A 335 -3.98 4.39 -18.57
N TYR A 336 -3.68 4.20 -19.87
CA TYR A 336 -3.21 5.30 -20.70
C TYR A 336 -4.23 6.44 -20.75
N ALA A 337 -5.53 6.13 -20.91
CA ALA A 337 -6.60 7.12 -20.93
C ALA A 337 -6.68 7.90 -19.61
N ALA A 338 -6.53 7.23 -18.46
CA ALA A 338 -6.48 7.88 -17.15
C ALA A 338 -5.30 8.85 -17.05
N LEU A 339 -4.09 8.40 -17.43
CA LEU A 339 -2.88 9.23 -17.43
C LEU A 339 -3.03 10.44 -18.37
N TRP A 340 -3.51 10.23 -19.60
CA TRP A 340 -3.72 11.29 -20.58
C TRP A 340 -4.72 12.33 -20.06
N ASN A 341 -5.86 11.89 -19.52
CA ASN A 341 -6.87 12.79 -18.96
C ASN A 341 -6.33 13.58 -17.75
N ALA A 342 -5.55 12.93 -16.88
CA ALA A 342 -4.92 13.60 -15.75
C ALA A 342 -3.93 14.69 -16.20
N ILE A 343 -3.07 14.40 -17.18
CA ILE A 343 -2.11 15.37 -17.74
C ILE A 343 -2.85 16.49 -18.48
N LYS A 344 -3.88 16.15 -19.28
CA LYS A 344 -4.73 17.11 -19.99
C LYS A 344 -5.45 18.06 -19.05
N TYR A 345 -5.97 17.55 -17.93
CA TYR A 345 -6.59 18.36 -16.89
C TYR A 345 -5.60 19.36 -16.30
N MET A 346 -4.38 18.92 -15.97
CA MET A 346 -3.35 19.84 -15.49
C MET A 346 -2.99 20.90 -16.55
N TYR A 347 -2.82 20.50 -17.80
CA TYR A 347 -2.57 21.41 -18.93
C TYR A 347 -3.67 22.46 -19.11
N ASP A 348 -4.94 22.05 -19.07
CA ASP A 348 -6.08 22.96 -19.27
C ASP A 348 -6.16 24.04 -18.19
N ASN A 349 -5.76 23.68 -16.96
CA ASN A 349 -5.71 24.57 -15.80
C ASN A 349 -4.41 25.39 -15.71
N LEU A 350 -3.43 25.18 -16.60
CA LEU A 350 -2.29 26.08 -16.69
C LEU A 350 -2.71 27.42 -17.31
N PRO A 351 -2.16 28.55 -16.81
CA PRO A 351 -2.32 29.84 -17.46
C PRO A 351 -1.91 29.73 -18.94
N PRO A 352 -2.63 30.38 -19.89
CA PRO A 352 -2.31 30.28 -21.31
C PRO A 352 -0.84 30.58 -21.65
N ARG A 353 -0.21 31.53 -20.92
CA ARG A 353 1.21 31.89 -21.05
C ARG A 353 2.21 30.84 -20.55
N MET A 354 1.74 29.77 -19.92
CA MET A 354 2.53 28.68 -19.32
C MET A 354 2.29 27.31 -19.99
N ARG A 355 1.63 27.28 -21.15
CA ARG A 355 1.21 26.05 -21.87
C ARG A 355 2.32 25.40 -22.71
N LYS A 356 3.56 25.43 -22.21
CA LYS A 356 4.69 24.64 -22.72
C LYS A 356 5.21 23.73 -21.63
N VAL A 357 5.95 22.70 -22.01
CA VAL A 357 6.56 21.77 -21.07
C VAL A 357 8.03 21.54 -21.40
N VAL A 358 8.87 21.62 -20.38
CA VAL A 358 10.29 21.29 -20.42
C VAL A 358 10.48 19.99 -19.66
N VAL A 359 11.00 18.95 -20.31
CA VAL A 359 11.23 17.65 -19.68
C VAL A 359 12.73 17.40 -19.61
N GLY A 360 13.24 17.13 -18.41
CA GLY A 360 14.59 16.59 -18.24
C GLY A 360 14.65 15.20 -18.85
N LEU A 361 15.45 15.01 -19.90
CA LEU A 361 15.56 13.76 -20.64
C LEU A 361 16.92 13.11 -20.37
N SER A 362 16.93 12.09 -19.50
CA SER A 362 18.16 11.40 -19.08
C SER A 362 18.59 10.29 -20.04
N GLY A 363 17.67 9.79 -20.87
CA GLY A 363 17.86 8.56 -21.66
C GLY A 363 17.37 7.31 -20.93
N GLY A 364 16.96 7.43 -19.65
CA GLY A 364 16.26 6.39 -18.91
C GLY A 364 14.76 6.35 -19.25
N ILE A 365 14.14 5.19 -19.00
CA ILE A 365 12.76 4.89 -19.40
C ILE A 365 11.74 5.85 -18.80
N ASP A 366 11.90 6.27 -17.55
CA ASP A 366 10.91 7.09 -16.86
C ASP A 366 10.77 8.46 -17.56
N SER A 367 11.90 9.12 -17.83
CA SER A 367 11.93 10.39 -18.58
C SER A 367 11.44 10.25 -20.02
N ALA A 368 11.69 9.10 -20.67
CA ALA A 368 11.24 8.81 -22.02
C ALA A 368 9.71 8.68 -22.09
N VAL A 369 9.11 7.94 -21.16
CA VAL A 369 7.66 7.77 -21.04
C VAL A 369 7.00 9.10 -20.71
N VAL A 370 7.55 9.88 -19.77
CA VAL A 370 7.00 11.19 -19.43
C VAL A 370 7.06 12.14 -20.63
N LEU A 371 8.17 12.23 -21.36
CA LEU A 371 8.26 13.08 -22.55
C LEU A 371 7.25 12.65 -23.63
N ALA A 372 7.09 11.34 -23.86
CA ALA A 372 6.14 10.82 -24.82
C ALA A 372 4.68 11.15 -24.43
N LEU A 373 4.31 10.97 -23.16
CA LEU A 373 2.99 11.33 -22.63
C LEU A 373 2.73 12.85 -22.72
N MET A 374 3.72 13.67 -22.35
CA MET A 374 3.64 15.12 -22.45
C MET A 374 3.47 15.58 -23.90
N THR A 375 4.18 14.96 -24.85
CA THR A 375 4.06 15.25 -26.28
C THR A 375 2.64 14.97 -26.80
N GLN A 376 1.97 13.94 -26.30
CA GLN A 376 0.58 13.61 -26.67
C GLN A 376 -0.44 14.64 -26.17
N VAL A 377 -0.13 15.40 -25.11
CA VAL A 377 -1.06 16.38 -24.53
C VAL A 377 -0.72 17.81 -24.93
N PHE A 378 0.55 18.20 -24.86
CA PHE A 378 1.01 19.56 -25.13
C PHE A 378 1.20 19.82 -26.63
N GLY A 379 1.41 18.77 -27.43
CA GLY A 379 1.87 18.90 -28.81
C GLY A 379 3.39 19.08 -28.88
N ARG A 380 4.01 18.49 -29.91
CA ARG A 380 5.48 18.45 -30.05
C ARG A 380 6.14 19.83 -30.08
N GLU A 381 5.45 20.83 -30.63
CA GLU A 381 5.90 22.23 -30.72
C GLU A 381 5.93 22.96 -29.37
N ASN A 382 5.24 22.43 -28.37
CA ASN A 382 5.21 22.95 -27.00
C ASN A 382 6.05 22.12 -26.03
N CYS A 383 6.73 21.08 -26.52
CA CYS A 383 7.61 20.21 -25.75
C CYS A 383 9.08 20.54 -26.03
N ILE A 384 9.85 20.68 -24.95
CA ILE A 384 11.30 20.91 -25.00
C ILE A 384 11.96 19.82 -24.15
N ALA A 385 12.77 18.98 -24.78
CA ALA A 385 13.59 17.99 -24.11
C ALA A 385 14.94 18.61 -23.73
N VAL A 386 15.36 18.46 -22.47
CA VAL A 386 16.64 18.99 -21.99
C VAL A 386 17.48 17.85 -21.42
N ASN A 387 18.57 17.51 -22.09
CA ASN A 387 19.58 16.60 -21.56
C ASN A 387 20.64 17.40 -20.80
N MET A 388 20.92 16.99 -19.57
CA MET A 388 21.80 17.71 -18.64
C MET A 388 22.94 16.81 -18.16
N PRO A 389 23.90 16.49 -19.06
CA PRO A 389 24.93 15.52 -18.75
C PRO A 389 25.95 16.08 -17.76
N SER A 390 26.55 15.19 -16.97
CA SER A 390 27.80 15.37 -16.24
C SER A 390 28.87 14.41 -16.76
N GLY A 391 30.07 14.45 -16.17
CA GLY A 391 31.16 13.52 -16.42
C GLY A 391 30.84 12.03 -16.20
N TYR A 392 29.70 11.71 -15.56
CA TYR A 392 29.24 10.36 -15.25
C TYR A 392 28.31 9.76 -16.31
N ASN A 393 27.73 10.57 -17.19
CA ASN A 393 26.77 10.08 -18.17
C ASN A 393 27.46 9.36 -19.34
N SER A 394 26.98 8.15 -19.65
CA SER A 394 27.50 7.34 -20.76
C SER A 394 27.16 7.95 -22.12
N GLN A 395 27.92 7.60 -23.17
CA GLN A 395 27.57 7.99 -24.53
C GLN A 395 26.24 7.34 -24.96
N LEU A 396 25.97 6.12 -24.47
CA LEU A 396 24.75 5.38 -24.76
C LEU A 396 23.49 6.13 -24.31
N THR A 397 23.43 6.63 -23.07
CA THR A 397 22.25 7.35 -22.57
C THR A 397 22.04 8.69 -23.27
N LYS A 398 23.13 9.39 -23.63
CA LYS A 398 23.09 10.61 -24.46
C LYS A 398 22.50 10.34 -25.85
N ASP A 399 22.93 9.25 -26.50
CA ASP A 399 22.44 8.87 -27.82
C ASP A 399 20.97 8.43 -27.79
N ILE A 400 20.58 7.69 -26.75
CA ILE A 400 19.18 7.30 -26.51
C ILE A 400 18.31 8.55 -26.32
N ALA A 401 18.73 9.50 -25.47
CA ALA A 401 17.99 10.74 -25.24
C ALA A 401 17.79 11.53 -26.54
N ARG A 402 18.84 11.67 -27.35
CA ARG A 402 18.76 12.31 -28.67
C ARG A 402 17.79 11.58 -29.60
N LYS A 403 17.91 10.25 -29.72
CA LYS A 403 17.02 9.44 -30.58
C LYS A 403 15.55 9.59 -30.18
N ILE A 404 15.24 9.59 -28.88
CA ILE A 404 13.87 9.80 -28.39
C ILE A 404 13.35 11.18 -28.81
N ALA A 405 14.14 12.24 -28.60
CA ALA A 405 13.72 13.60 -28.95
C ALA A 405 13.51 13.77 -30.46
N ASP A 406 14.40 13.21 -31.28
CA ASP A 406 14.31 13.23 -32.74
C ASP A 406 13.08 12.45 -33.23
N SER A 407 12.82 11.24 -32.69
CA SER A 407 11.65 10.43 -33.03
C SER A 407 10.32 11.11 -32.68
N LEU A 408 10.28 11.85 -31.57
CA LEU A 408 9.10 12.63 -31.17
C LEU A 408 8.99 13.98 -31.92
N GLY A 409 10.08 14.45 -32.53
CA GLY A 409 10.15 15.71 -33.23
C GLY A 409 10.02 16.92 -32.31
N VAL A 410 10.62 16.87 -31.12
CA VAL A 410 10.60 17.94 -30.10
C VAL A 410 11.90 18.74 -30.09
N GLU A 411 11.89 19.98 -29.60
CA GLU A 411 13.12 20.75 -29.43
C GLU A 411 14.04 20.03 -28.42
N TYR A 412 15.30 19.80 -28.79
CA TYR A 412 16.29 19.11 -27.95
C TYR A 412 17.45 20.03 -27.58
N LEU A 413 17.66 20.22 -26.27
CA LEU A 413 18.72 21.05 -25.71
C LEU A 413 19.70 20.20 -24.89
N ILE A 414 20.99 20.44 -25.07
CA ILE A 414 22.03 19.90 -24.19
C ILE A 414 22.55 21.02 -23.29
N ARG A 415 22.57 20.80 -21.98
CA ARG A 415 23.04 21.74 -20.96
C ARG A 415 23.92 21.00 -19.94
N PRO A 416 25.23 20.83 -20.21
CA PRO A 416 26.13 20.20 -19.26
C PRO A 416 26.12 20.94 -17.92
N ILE A 417 26.26 20.19 -16.82
CA ILE A 417 26.11 20.75 -15.46
C ILE A 417 27.41 20.79 -14.65
N ASP A 418 28.49 20.19 -15.17
CA ASP A 418 29.74 19.98 -14.43
C ASP A 418 30.26 21.26 -13.77
N GLU A 419 30.35 22.36 -14.52
CA GLU A 419 30.86 23.65 -14.00
C GLU A 419 30.09 24.16 -12.76
N VAL A 420 28.76 24.03 -12.78
CA VAL A 420 27.90 24.50 -11.68
C VAL A 420 27.97 23.54 -10.50
N VAL A 421 27.97 22.23 -10.77
CA VAL A 421 28.09 21.19 -9.75
C VAL A 421 29.43 21.34 -9.02
N ASP A 422 30.54 21.44 -9.76
CA ASP A 422 31.89 21.58 -9.21
C ASP A 422 32.05 22.88 -8.40
N MET A 423 31.44 23.98 -8.87
CA MET A 423 31.42 25.23 -8.12
C MET A 423 30.70 25.08 -6.78
N VAL A 424 29.51 24.47 -6.78
CA VAL A 424 28.72 24.27 -5.56
C VAL A 424 29.44 23.31 -4.60
N ALA A 425 29.95 22.20 -5.12
CA ALA A 425 30.71 21.21 -4.36
C ALA A 425 31.93 21.84 -3.69
N LYS A 426 32.73 22.62 -4.45
CA LYS A 426 33.90 23.32 -3.92
C LYS A 426 33.56 24.33 -2.82
N ILE A 427 32.53 25.16 -3.02
CA ILE A 427 32.13 26.17 -2.03
C ILE A 427 31.56 25.51 -0.76
N SER A 428 30.93 24.35 -0.92
CA SER A 428 30.31 23.61 0.20
C SER A 428 31.24 22.56 0.82
N GLU A 429 32.50 22.50 0.38
CA GLU A 429 33.50 21.51 0.85
C GLU A 429 33.02 20.06 0.69
N ILE A 430 32.28 19.77 -0.38
CA ILE A 430 31.80 18.44 -0.72
C ILE A 430 32.72 17.82 -1.77
N GLU A 431 33.26 16.65 -1.44
CA GLU A 431 34.13 15.90 -2.33
C GLU A 431 33.35 15.22 -3.47
N PRO A 432 33.91 15.13 -4.69
CA PRO A 432 33.37 14.30 -5.76
C PRO A 432 33.19 12.84 -5.35
N ASP A 433 32.34 12.11 -6.08
CA ASP A 433 32.06 10.67 -5.85
C ASP A 433 31.43 10.35 -4.47
N THR A 434 30.84 11.35 -3.80
CA THR A 434 30.05 11.19 -2.57
C THR A 434 28.54 11.26 -2.84
N ILE A 435 27.71 10.75 -1.92
CA ILE A 435 26.23 10.86 -2.02
C ILE A 435 25.80 12.33 -2.03
N GLU A 436 26.50 13.17 -1.27
CA GLU A 436 26.30 14.62 -1.23
C GLU A 436 26.57 15.25 -2.60
N TYR A 437 27.61 14.82 -3.31
CA TYR A 437 27.91 15.27 -4.67
C TYR A 437 26.86 14.79 -5.69
N GLU A 438 26.39 13.55 -5.60
CA GLU A 438 25.25 13.05 -6.39
C GLU A 438 23.99 13.91 -6.18
N ASN A 439 23.71 14.29 -4.93
CA ASN A 439 22.57 15.15 -4.60
C ASN A 439 22.71 16.56 -5.21
N ILE A 440 23.91 17.15 -5.22
CA ILE A 440 24.16 18.44 -5.88
C ILE A 440 23.81 18.34 -7.36
N GLN A 441 24.26 17.28 -8.06
CA GLN A 441 23.94 17.07 -9.47
C GLN A 441 22.42 17.09 -9.72
N SER A 442 21.65 16.35 -8.92
CA SER A 442 20.19 16.30 -9.03
C SER A 442 19.51 17.66 -8.80
N VAL A 443 19.95 18.43 -7.79
CA VAL A 443 19.41 19.76 -7.49
C VAL A 443 19.74 20.76 -8.59
N VAL A 444 20.98 20.79 -9.07
CA VAL A 444 21.42 21.68 -10.16
C VAL A 444 20.60 21.43 -11.43
N ARG A 445 20.35 20.17 -11.79
CA ARG A 445 19.49 19.83 -12.94
C ARG A 445 18.10 20.48 -12.84
N MET A 446 17.48 20.46 -11.66
CA MET A 446 16.18 21.11 -11.49
C MET A 446 16.23 22.63 -11.58
N GLN A 447 17.31 23.26 -11.09
CA GLN A 447 17.49 24.71 -11.24
C GLN A 447 17.55 25.10 -12.72
N PHE A 448 18.24 24.32 -13.55
CA PHE A 448 18.25 24.51 -15.00
C PHE A 448 16.87 24.35 -15.63
N LEU A 449 16.15 23.26 -15.32
CA LEU A 449 14.79 23.05 -15.84
C LEU A 449 13.85 24.19 -15.45
N LYS A 450 13.89 24.62 -14.19
CA LYS A 450 13.11 25.76 -13.68
C LYS A 450 13.44 27.05 -14.42
N ALA A 451 14.72 27.36 -14.63
CA ALA A 451 15.15 28.57 -15.32
C ALA A 451 14.72 28.58 -16.80
N ILE A 452 14.87 27.45 -17.49
CA ILE A 452 14.43 27.28 -18.89
C ILE A 452 12.91 27.40 -18.96
N ALA A 453 12.19 26.73 -18.05
CA ALA A 453 10.74 26.76 -18.01
C ALA A 453 10.20 28.18 -17.80
N ALA A 454 10.78 28.93 -16.85
CA ALA A 454 10.44 30.33 -16.62
C ALA A 454 10.68 31.20 -17.87
N LYS A 455 11.83 31.04 -18.53
CA LYS A 455 12.18 31.78 -19.76
C LYS A 455 11.24 31.46 -20.92
N ARG A 456 10.73 30.22 -21.00
CA ARG A 456 9.95 29.72 -22.14
C ARG A 456 8.44 29.83 -21.94
N GLY A 457 7.97 30.27 -20.76
CA GLY A 457 6.55 30.18 -20.42
C GLY A 457 6.11 28.73 -20.37
N ALA A 458 6.85 27.90 -19.65
CA ALA A 458 6.64 26.47 -19.54
C ALA A 458 6.58 26.00 -18.07
N VAL A 459 6.19 24.75 -17.89
CA VAL A 459 6.32 23.97 -16.65
C VAL A 459 7.26 22.78 -16.86
N PHE A 460 7.68 22.10 -15.80
CA PHE A 460 8.46 20.85 -15.91
C PHE A 460 7.92 19.75 -14.99
N PRO A 461 7.76 18.50 -15.47
CA PRO A 461 7.24 17.42 -14.65
C PRO A 461 8.33 16.76 -13.81
N ASN A 462 7.89 16.04 -12.79
CA ASN A 462 8.68 15.05 -12.06
C ASN A 462 8.59 13.71 -12.82
N ASN A 463 9.74 13.04 -13.01
CA ASN A 463 9.84 11.78 -13.75
C ASN A 463 9.88 10.53 -12.86
N GLY A 464 9.86 10.66 -11.53
CA GLY A 464 9.96 9.55 -10.60
C GLY A 464 8.72 8.67 -10.60
N ASN A 465 8.93 7.37 -10.37
CA ASN A 465 7.86 6.37 -10.28
C ASN A 465 7.54 5.98 -8.83
N LYS A 466 6.55 5.09 -8.67
CA LYS A 466 6.02 4.71 -7.36
C LYS A 466 7.03 3.96 -6.49
N VAL A 467 7.94 3.18 -7.08
CA VAL A 467 8.93 2.40 -6.31
C VAL A 467 10.01 3.32 -5.76
N GLU A 468 10.52 4.23 -6.58
CA GLU A 468 11.45 5.28 -6.15
C GLU A 468 10.82 6.15 -5.06
N ALA A 469 9.56 6.54 -5.25
CA ALA A 469 8.79 7.30 -4.27
C ALA A 469 8.64 6.52 -2.95
N ALA A 470 8.29 5.24 -3.01
CA ALA A 470 8.10 4.39 -1.85
C ALA A 470 9.35 4.32 -0.98
N PHE A 471 10.51 4.06 -1.59
CA PHE A 471 11.77 3.89 -0.87
C PHE A 471 12.61 5.16 -0.74
N GLY A 472 12.08 6.30 -1.19
CA GLY A 472 12.77 7.60 -1.14
C GLY A 472 14.07 7.63 -1.95
N TYR A 473 14.13 6.84 -3.02
CA TYR A 473 15.26 6.72 -3.93
C TYR A 473 15.23 7.88 -4.95
N PHE A 474 15.36 9.08 -4.40
CA PHE A 474 15.43 10.34 -5.12
C PHE A 474 16.01 11.43 -4.21
N THR A 475 16.53 12.50 -4.81
CA THR A 475 17.03 13.68 -4.10
C THR A 475 15.87 14.65 -3.86
N LEU A 476 15.61 14.99 -2.59
CA LEU A 476 14.60 15.98 -2.24
C LEU A 476 14.96 17.34 -2.85
N TYR A 477 14.02 17.97 -3.55
CA TYR A 477 14.21 19.20 -4.34
C TYR A 477 15.16 19.06 -5.56
N GLY A 478 15.71 17.88 -5.77
CA GLY A 478 16.29 17.45 -7.03
C GLY A 478 15.20 16.86 -7.92
N ASP A 479 15.45 15.68 -8.48
CA ASP A 479 14.54 14.90 -9.33
C ASP A 479 13.11 14.69 -8.77
N SER A 480 12.87 14.99 -7.49
CA SER A 480 11.54 15.07 -6.90
C SER A 480 10.69 16.29 -7.33
N ALA A 481 11.26 17.31 -7.95
CA ALA A 481 10.58 18.56 -8.25
C ALA A 481 9.74 18.50 -9.54
N GLY A 482 8.64 19.24 -9.59
CA GLY A 482 7.84 19.41 -10.79
C GLY A 482 6.46 19.99 -10.52
N PHE A 483 5.67 20.24 -11.57
CA PHE A 483 4.26 20.67 -11.41
C PHE A 483 3.29 19.50 -11.22
N MET A 484 3.69 18.30 -11.64
CA MET A 484 3.01 17.02 -11.45
C MET A 484 4.02 15.88 -11.59
N ALA A 485 3.70 14.69 -11.06
CA ALA A 485 4.45 13.45 -11.26
C ALA A 485 3.57 12.45 -12.04
N PRO A 486 3.60 12.46 -13.39
CA PRO A 486 2.64 11.72 -14.22
C PRO A 486 2.65 10.21 -14.01
N ILE A 487 3.82 9.65 -13.68
CA ILE A 487 4.02 8.21 -13.47
C ILE A 487 4.30 7.87 -12.00
N GLY A 488 4.06 8.82 -11.08
CA GLY A 488 4.37 8.65 -9.66
C GLY A 488 3.53 7.58 -8.94
N ASP A 489 2.45 7.10 -9.56
CA ASP A 489 1.64 5.98 -9.07
C ASP A 489 1.78 4.69 -9.91
N LEU A 490 2.81 4.62 -10.77
CA LEU A 490 3.17 3.41 -11.52
C LEU A 490 4.37 2.70 -10.90
N VAL A 491 4.33 1.38 -10.76
CA VAL A 491 5.56 0.60 -10.53
C VAL A 491 6.36 0.47 -11.82
N LYS A 492 7.66 0.15 -11.75
CA LYS A 492 8.55 0.17 -12.94
C LYS A 492 8.07 -0.77 -14.05
N GLY A 493 7.52 -1.94 -13.71
CA GLY A 493 6.88 -2.83 -14.68
C GLY A 493 5.74 -2.17 -15.46
N GLU A 494 4.92 -1.34 -14.80
CA GLU A 494 3.84 -0.58 -15.46
C GLU A 494 4.39 0.57 -16.31
N VAL A 495 5.49 1.21 -15.91
CA VAL A 495 6.18 2.20 -16.76
C VAL A 495 6.63 1.56 -18.07
N ARG A 496 7.22 0.35 -18.02
CA ARG A 496 7.58 -0.42 -19.23
C ARG A 496 6.35 -0.79 -20.05
N GLN A 497 5.26 -1.22 -19.41
CA GLN A 497 4.00 -1.52 -20.08
C GLN A 497 3.44 -0.30 -20.84
N VAL A 498 3.47 0.89 -20.22
CA VAL A 498 3.05 2.13 -20.87
C VAL A 498 3.99 2.51 -22.02
N ALA A 499 5.31 2.32 -21.86
CA ALA A 499 6.28 2.56 -22.94
C ALA A 499 6.00 1.70 -24.18
N ASP A 500 5.76 0.40 -23.97
CA ASP A 500 5.42 -0.55 -25.04
C ASP A 500 4.10 -0.18 -25.72
N PHE A 501 3.09 0.21 -24.93
CA PHE A 501 1.80 0.67 -25.45
C PHE A 501 1.92 1.96 -26.26
N LEU A 502 2.72 2.93 -25.80
CA LEU A 502 2.98 4.17 -26.53
C LEU A 502 3.58 3.86 -27.91
N ASN A 503 4.61 3.02 -27.97
CA ASN A 503 5.24 2.63 -29.24
C ASN A 503 4.25 1.91 -30.18
N LYS A 504 3.57 0.87 -29.69
CA LYS A 504 2.76 -0.04 -30.53
C LYS A 504 1.41 0.54 -30.95
N VAL A 505 0.78 1.34 -30.10
CA VAL A 505 -0.62 1.75 -30.27
C VAL A 505 -0.76 3.24 -30.51
N ILE A 506 -0.03 4.08 -29.76
CA ILE A 506 -0.19 5.54 -29.83
C ILE A 506 0.61 6.14 -30.97
N PHE A 507 1.90 5.87 -31.02
CA PHE A 507 2.80 6.42 -32.03
C PHE A 507 2.91 5.54 -33.27
N ASP A 508 2.60 4.25 -33.15
CA ASP A 508 2.73 3.23 -34.20
C ASP A 508 4.16 3.19 -34.80
N CYS A 509 5.15 3.45 -33.95
CA CYS A 509 6.57 3.40 -34.27
C CYS A 509 7.40 3.38 -32.97
N GLU A 510 8.68 3.02 -33.08
CA GLU A 510 9.62 3.02 -31.95
C GLU A 510 10.05 4.46 -31.61
N VAL A 511 9.23 5.17 -30.85
CA VAL A 511 9.61 6.49 -30.30
C VAL A 511 10.47 6.37 -29.04
N ILE A 512 10.21 5.34 -28.22
CA ILE A 512 11.05 4.96 -27.08
C ILE A 512 11.86 3.73 -27.51
N PRO A 513 13.18 3.84 -27.70
CA PRO A 513 14.01 2.73 -28.19
C PRO A 513 13.89 1.48 -27.32
N LYS A 514 13.83 0.29 -27.92
CA LYS A 514 13.78 -0.97 -27.17
C LYS A 514 14.93 -1.12 -26.17
N VAL A 515 16.13 -0.65 -26.50
CA VAL A 515 17.28 -0.63 -25.58
C VAL A 515 17.01 0.17 -24.30
N CYS A 516 16.26 1.28 -24.39
CA CYS A 516 15.84 2.08 -23.23
C CYS A 516 14.82 1.30 -22.38
N ILE A 517 13.93 0.53 -23.02
CA ILE A 517 12.92 -0.30 -22.35
C ILE A 517 13.54 -1.56 -21.71
N ASP A 518 14.67 -2.06 -22.21
CA ASP A 518 15.25 -3.33 -21.74
C ASP A 518 16.45 -3.13 -20.80
N MET A 519 17.12 -1.96 -20.84
CA MET A 519 18.31 -1.72 -20.01
C MET A 519 18.00 -1.70 -18.50
N PRO A 520 18.99 -2.08 -17.65
CA PRO A 520 18.91 -1.87 -16.21
C PRO A 520 18.71 -0.38 -15.88
N PRO A 521 17.74 -0.03 -15.01
CA PRO A 521 17.57 1.35 -14.56
C PRO A 521 18.78 1.87 -13.80
N THR A 522 19.11 3.14 -14.03
CA THR A 522 20.23 3.86 -13.41
C THR A 522 19.99 5.37 -13.46
N ALA A 523 20.45 6.08 -12.43
CA ALA A 523 20.45 7.55 -12.38
C ALA A 523 21.73 8.18 -12.99
N GLU A 524 22.77 7.38 -13.28
CA GLU A 524 24.09 7.83 -13.76
C GLU A 524 24.65 9.06 -13.00
N LEU A 525 24.49 9.08 -11.67
CA LEU A 525 25.06 10.12 -10.80
C LEU A 525 26.46 9.76 -10.31
N ALA A 526 26.78 8.46 -10.32
CA ALA A 526 28.09 7.90 -9.99
C ALA A 526 28.49 6.85 -11.04
N ARG A 527 29.78 6.47 -11.06
CA ARG A 527 30.31 5.49 -12.02
C ARG A 527 29.69 4.11 -11.79
N GLU A 528 29.29 3.45 -12.88
CA GLU A 528 28.74 2.09 -12.88
C GLU A 528 27.52 1.88 -11.95
N GLN A 529 26.77 2.96 -11.67
CA GLN A 529 25.59 2.93 -10.82
C GLN A 529 24.45 2.12 -11.46
N ILE A 530 23.78 1.29 -10.67
CA ILE A 530 22.54 0.57 -11.02
C ILE A 530 21.58 0.71 -9.83
N ASP A 531 20.29 0.89 -10.12
CA ASP A 531 19.26 0.98 -9.08
C ASP A 531 19.20 -0.32 -8.25
N PRO A 532 19.03 -0.27 -6.93
CA PRO A 532 19.14 -1.43 -6.05
C PRO A 532 17.88 -2.32 -6.05
N PHE A 533 16.97 -2.17 -7.02
CA PHE A 533 15.65 -2.81 -7.00
C PHE A 533 15.49 -3.86 -8.09
N CYS A 534 14.99 -5.03 -7.69
CA CYS A 534 14.40 -6.03 -8.60
C CYS A 534 13.07 -5.51 -9.18
N TYR A 535 13.17 -4.76 -10.28
CA TYR A 535 12.04 -4.21 -11.02
C TYR A 535 11.37 -5.21 -11.97
N GLY A 536 10.09 -4.96 -12.27
CA GLY A 536 9.36 -5.71 -13.27
C GLY A 536 9.83 -5.46 -14.70
N THR A 537 9.62 -6.45 -15.57
CA THR A 537 9.81 -6.39 -17.02
C THR A 537 8.44 -6.52 -17.71
N LEU A 538 8.40 -6.44 -19.04
CA LEU A 538 7.15 -6.65 -19.80
C LEU A 538 6.53 -8.04 -19.61
N THR A 539 7.34 -9.04 -19.25
CA THR A 539 6.90 -10.43 -19.13
C THR A 539 6.92 -10.96 -17.71
N LYS A 540 7.54 -10.24 -16.76
CA LYS A 540 7.79 -10.73 -15.39
C LYS A 540 7.51 -9.65 -14.36
N ARG A 541 6.88 -10.03 -13.24
CA ARG A 541 6.74 -9.15 -12.07
C ARG A 541 8.06 -9.00 -11.34
N GLY A 542 8.35 -7.78 -10.88
CA GLY A 542 9.51 -7.48 -10.06
C GLY A 542 9.20 -7.69 -8.58
N TYR A 543 10.11 -8.29 -7.83
CA TYR A 543 9.91 -8.51 -6.41
C TYR A 543 9.68 -7.19 -5.63
N HIS A 544 10.43 -6.12 -5.96
CA HIS A 544 10.26 -4.83 -5.29
C HIS A 544 9.04 -4.04 -5.78
N ASP A 545 8.63 -4.21 -7.05
CA ASP A 545 7.36 -3.67 -7.55
C ASP A 545 6.20 -4.23 -6.72
N GLU A 546 6.17 -5.55 -6.53
CA GLU A 546 5.12 -6.24 -5.78
C GLU A 546 5.23 -5.99 -4.27
N MET A 547 6.43 -5.79 -3.74
CA MET A 547 6.62 -5.35 -2.37
C MET A 547 5.96 -4.00 -2.12
N VAL A 548 6.17 -3.02 -3.00
CA VAL A 548 5.56 -1.68 -2.89
C VAL A 548 4.03 -1.79 -2.99
N ARG A 549 3.50 -2.61 -3.90
CA ARG A 549 2.05 -2.86 -3.94
C ARG A 549 1.53 -3.47 -2.65
N ALA A 550 2.23 -4.46 -2.11
CA ALA A 550 1.85 -5.10 -0.86
C ALA A 550 1.80 -4.09 0.29
N PHE A 551 2.83 -3.23 0.44
CA PHE A 551 2.88 -2.19 1.47
C PHE A 551 1.77 -1.14 1.28
N VAL A 552 1.60 -0.63 0.05
CA VAL A 552 0.74 0.51 -0.22
C VAL A 552 -0.71 0.09 -0.50
N GLU A 553 -0.92 -0.73 -1.54
CA GLU A 553 -2.25 -1.05 -2.06
C GLU A 553 -3.01 -2.06 -1.19
N PHE A 554 -2.26 -2.98 -0.55
CA PHE A 554 -2.82 -4.07 0.25
C PHE A 554 -2.50 -3.99 1.74
N ARG A 555 -1.75 -2.97 2.18
CA ARG A 555 -1.40 -2.70 3.59
C ARG A 555 -0.80 -3.91 4.31
N LYS A 556 0.02 -4.69 3.58
CA LYS A 556 0.82 -5.78 4.15
C LYS A 556 2.05 -5.20 4.83
N ASN A 557 2.52 -5.87 5.87
CA ASN A 557 3.64 -5.44 6.71
C ASN A 557 4.69 -6.56 6.80
N PRO A 558 5.86 -6.32 7.43
CA PRO A 558 6.90 -7.34 7.54
C PRO A 558 6.45 -8.67 8.18
N GLU A 559 5.49 -8.61 9.12
CA GLU A 559 4.89 -9.81 9.72
C GLU A 559 4.22 -10.70 8.66
N TRP A 560 3.45 -10.12 7.75
CA TRP A 560 2.81 -10.85 6.65
C TRP A 560 3.85 -11.45 5.70
N PHE A 561 4.87 -10.68 5.32
CA PHE A 561 5.94 -11.13 4.44
C PHE A 561 6.69 -12.33 5.02
N LEU A 562 7.13 -12.24 6.28
CA LEU A 562 7.86 -13.31 6.94
C LEU A 562 6.99 -14.56 7.12
N LYS A 563 5.70 -14.39 7.44
CA LYS A 563 4.74 -15.50 7.53
C LYS A 563 4.61 -16.22 6.19
N CYS A 564 4.38 -15.49 5.09
CA CYS A 564 4.24 -16.07 3.76
C CYS A 564 5.53 -16.73 3.28
N TYR A 565 6.69 -16.15 3.59
CA TYR A 565 8.00 -16.73 3.28
C TYR A 565 8.19 -18.08 3.97
N VAL A 566 7.94 -18.15 5.29
CA VAL A 566 8.04 -19.39 6.08
C VAL A 566 7.07 -20.47 5.59
N GLN A 567 5.88 -20.07 5.14
CA GLN A 567 4.87 -20.97 4.58
C GLN A 567 5.17 -21.42 3.14
N GLY A 568 6.19 -20.85 2.48
CA GLY A 568 6.51 -21.17 1.09
C GLY A 568 5.48 -20.66 0.07
N VAL A 569 4.65 -19.67 0.44
CA VAL A 569 3.57 -19.13 -0.41
C VAL A 569 3.83 -17.69 -0.87
N LEU A 570 4.94 -17.07 -0.47
CA LEU A 570 5.20 -15.67 -0.80
C LEU A 570 5.28 -15.41 -2.32
N GLU A 571 5.90 -16.30 -3.09
CA GLU A 571 5.99 -16.14 -4.55
C GLU A 571 4.62 -16.18 -5.21
N SER A 572 3.72 -17.09 -4.80
CA SER A 572 2.37 -17.18 -5.37
C SER A 572 1.50 -15.99 -4.97
N GLU A 573 1.60 -15.54 -3.70
CA GLU A 573 0.89 -14.35 -3.20
C GLU A 573 1.31 -13.08 -3.94
N LEU A 574 2.62 -12.91 -4.20
CA LEU A 574 3.15 -11.79 -4.99
C LEU A 574 3.10 -12.02 -6.51
N LYS A 575 2.63 -13.18 -6.96
CA LYS A 575 2.56 -13.59 -8.37
C LYS A 575 3.91 -13.53 -9.09
N LEU A 576 4.98 -13.87 -8.38
CA LEU A 576 6.34 -13.94 -8.92
C LEU A 576 6.56 -15.26 -9.66
N GLU A 577 7.56 -15.30 -10.54
CA GLU A 577 8.01 -16.56 -11.13
C GLU A 577 8.59 -17.49 -10.06
N ALA A 578 8.40 -18.80 -10.22
CA ALA A 578 8.96 -19.78 -9.30
C ALA A 578 10.50 -19.64 -9.17
N GLY A 579 10.99 -19.72 -7.93
CA GLY A 579 12.41 -19.63 -7.60
C GLY A 579 12.99 -18.22 -7.67
N THR A 580 12.16 -17.17 -7.80
CA THR A 580 12.58 -15.77 -7.73
C THR A 580 13.27 -15.46 -6.40
N LEU A 581 12.68 -15.89 -5.28
CA LEU A 581 13.25 -15.65 -3.95
C LEU A 581 14.59 -16.36 -3.78
N GLN A 582 14.73 -17.59 -4.29
CA GLN A 582 16.00 -18.32 -4.24
C GLN A 582 17.11 -17.61 -5.03
N ARG A 583 16.76 -17.01 -6.19
CA ARG A 583 17.71 -16.24 -7.01
C ARG A 583 18.13 -14.93 -6.33
N LEU A 584 17.20 -14.26 -5.66
CA LEU A 584 17.46 -12.98 -4.98
C LEU A 584 18.15 -13.15 -3.64
N PHE A 585 17.87 -14.25 -2.94
CA PHE A 585 18.28 -14.49 -1.55
C PHE A 585 19.02 -15.84 -1.46
N PRO A 586 20.28 -15.92 -1.94
CA PRO A 586 21.04 -17.16 -1.97
C PRO A 586 21.33 -17.73 -0.57
N ASN A 587 21.43 -16.88 0.46
CA ASN A 587 21.52 -17.33 1.86
C ASN A 587 20.15 -17.52 2.51
N GLY A 588 19.09 -17.59 1.71
CA GLY A 588 17.72 -17.83 2.13
C GLY A 588 17.18 -16.74 3.05
N MET A 589 16.67 -17.16 4.21
CA MET A 589 15.87 -16.27 5.07
C MET A 589 16.66 -15.08 5.63
N ILE A 590 17.97 -15.21 5.81
CA ILE A 590 18.80 -14.12 6.37
C ILE A 590 18.82 -12.94 5.40
N ASP A 591 19.12 -13.19 4.12
CA ASP A 591 19.12 -12.15 3.08
C ASP A 591 17.71 -11.57 2.90
N PHE A 592 16.68 -12.41 2.90
CA PHE A 592 15.29 -11.97 2.78
C PHE A 592 14.86 -11.03 3.93
N ILE A 593 15.19 -11.37 5.18
CA ILE A 593 14.87 -10.52 6.34
C ILE A 593 15.64 -9.20 6.25
N ALA A 594 16.94 -9.24 5.90
CA ALA A 594 17.74 -8.03 5.77
C ALA A 594 17.16 -7.08 4.70
N ASP A 595 16.77 -7.63 3.55
CA ASP A 595 16.11 -6.90 2.47
C ASP A 595 14.74 -6.32 2.90
N LEU A 596 13.90 -7.13 3.55
CA LEU A 596 12.59 -6.72 4.03
C LEU A 596 12.68 -5.59 5.09
N GLU A 597 13.60 -5.71 6.04
CA GLU A 597 13.83 -4.68 7.08
C GLU A 597 14.34 -3.38 6.45
N LYS A 598 15.34 -3.47 5.56
CA LYS A 598 15.87 -2.31 4.83
C LYS A 598 14.78 -1.55 4.08
N HIS A 599 13.93 -2.26 3.34
CA HIS A 599 12.88 -1.62 2.54
C HIS A 599 11.71 -1.10 3.38
N TRP A 600 11.39 -1.76 4.49
CA TRP A 600 10.40 -1.25 5.45
C TRP A 600 10.88 0.03 6.15
N GLU A 601 12.15 0.07 6.56
CA GLU A 601 12.78 1.26 7.12
C GLU A 601 12.81 2.41 6.10
N ALA A 602 13.25 2.13 4.86
CA ALA A 602 13.25 3.10 3.78
C ALA A 602 11.83 3.63 3.49
N PHE A 603 10.82 2.75 3.48
CA PHE A 603 9.42 3.14 3.25
C PHE A 603 8.93 4.17 4.28
N HIS A 604 9.18 3.95 5.57
CA HIS A 604 8.75 4.87 6.62
C HIS A 604 9.59 6.13 6.70
N ASN A 605 10.92 6.00 6.67
CA ASN A 605 11.83 7.13 6.80
C ASN A 605 11.71 8.11 5.63
N SER A 606 11.26 7.64 4.45
CA SER A 606 11.10 8.46 3.25
C SER A 606 9.78 9.23 3.16
N PHE A 607 8.88 9.11 4.14
CA PHE A 607 7.59 9.83 4.09
C PHE A 607 7.78 11.35 4.01
N HIS A 608 8.76 11.91 4.71
CA HIS A 608 9.06 13.35 4.64
C HIS A 608 9.39 13.82 3.21
N LYS A 609 10.00 12.95 2.38
CA LYS A 609 10.25 13.24 0.97
C LYS A 609 8.98 13.08 0.14
N ARG A 610 8.23 11.98 0.31
CA ARG A 610 6.95 11.74 -0.41
C ARG A 610 5.94 12.85 -0.17
N ASN A 611 5.87 13.36 1.06
CA ASN A 611 5.01 14.48 1.41
C ASN A 611 5.36 15.78 0.67
N GLN A 612 6.50 15.86 -0.02
CA GLN A 612 6.89 17.05 -0.78
C GLN A 612 6.87 16.83 -2.29
N MET A 613 6.46 15.65 -2.73
CA MET A 613 6.26 15.36 -4.15
C MET A 613 5.08 16.15 -4.71
N PRO A 614 5.11 16.47 -6.01
CA PRO A 614 4.02 17.14 -6.70
C PRO A 614 2.80 16.22 -6.84
N PRO A 615 1.64 16.76 -7.29
CA PRO A 615 0.42 15.97 -7.44
C PRO A 615 0.62 14.76 -8.38
N ILE A 616 0.02 13.63 -8.01
CA ILE A 616 0.10 12.37 -8.76
C ILE A 616 -1.27 11.94 -9.31
N PRO A 617 -1.35 11.44 -10.57
CA PRO A 617 -2.51 10.72 -11.05
C PRO A 617 -2.76 9.45 -10.22
N VAL A 618 -4.01 9.21 -9.83
CA VAL A 618 -4.40 7.97 -9.14
C VAL A 618 -4.82 6.94 -10.16
N VAL A 619 -4.00 5.90 -10.32
CA VAL A 619 -4.24 4.84 -11.31
C VAL A 619 -4.20 3.44 -10.72
N SER A 620 -3.55 3.29 -9.56
CA SER A 620 -3.51 2.05 -8.79
C SER A 620 -4.67 1.96 -7.78
N LYS A 621 -4.73 0.85 -7.04
CA LYS A 621 -5.70 0.68 -5.95
C LYS A 621 -5.48 1.68 -4.80
N ARG A 622 -4.27 2.22 -4.65
CA ARG A 622 -3.95 3.25 -3.67
C ARG A 622 -2.67 3.99 -4.06
N ALA A 623 -2.78 5.30 -4.23
CA ALA A 623 -1.67 6.20 -4.49
C ALA A 623 -1.12 6.82 -3.21
N PHE A 624 0.09 7.40 -3.26
CA PHE A 624 0.60 8.27 -2.20
C PHE A 624 -0.19 9.60 -2.13
N GLY A 625 0.02 10.39 -1.07
CA GLY A 625 -0.67 11.68 -0.91
C GLY A 625 -1.94 11.56 -0.07
N PHE A 626 -3.04 12.17 -0.49
CA PHE A 626 -4.28 12.16 0.30
C PHE A 626 -5.00 10.80 0.26
N ASP A 627 -4.76 9.98 -0.77
CA ASP A 627 -5.25 8.59 -0.89
C ASP A 627 -4.63 7.63 0.15
N LEU A 628 -3.34 7.81 0.44
CA LEU A 628 -2.64 7.16 1.56
C LEU A 628 -2.19 8.23 2.56
N ARG A 629 -3.06 8.55 3.52
CA ARG A 629 -2.74 9.46 4.62
C ARG A 629 -1.71 8.82 5.55
N GLU A 630 -0.52 9.40 5.62
CA GLU A 630 0.60 8.96 6.45
C GLU A 630 1.05 10.10 7.39
N SER A 631 1.84 9.73 8.41
CA SER A 631 2.47 10.64 9.36
C SER A 631 3.97 10.38 9.43
N MET A 632 4.76 11.38 9.82
CA MET A 632 6.21 11.24 10.04
C MET A 632 6.49 10.49 11.35
N LEU A 633 6.24 9.18 11.33
CA LEU A 633 6.45 8.27 12.45
C LEU A 633 7.75 7.48 12.27
N GLY A 634 8.34 7.08 13.40
CA GLY A 634 9.48 6.16 13.39
C GLY A 634 9.08 4.75 12.95
N VAL A 635 10.06 3.97 12.51
CA VAL A 635 9.86 2.59 12.03
C VAL A 635 9.35 1.70 13.16
N HIS A 636 8.29 0.94 12.87
CA HIS A 636 7.72 -0.01 13.83
C HIS A 636 7.71 -1.43 13.26
N PHE A 637 8.13 -2.39 14.08
CA PHE A 637 7.98 -3.82 13.85
C PHE A 637 7.13 -4.42 14.97
N THR A 638 6.14 -5.24 14.60
CA THR A 638 5.25 -5.88 15.58
C THR A 638 6.03 -6.85 16.47
N THR A 639 5.57 -7.07 17.71
CA THR A 639 6.16 -8.07 18.62
C THR A 639 6.21 -9.44 17.95
N LYS A 640 5.12 -9.85 17.30
CA LYS A 640 5.05 -11.13 16.61
C LYS A 640 6.04 -11.24 15.44
N TYR A 641 6.29 -10.17 14.69
CA TYR A 641 7.36 -10.17 13.70
C TYR A 641 8.73 -10.42 14.36
N ARG A 642 9.04 -9.72 15.46
CA ARG A 642 10.31 -9.90 16.19
C ARG A 642 10.47 -11.32 16.73
N ASP A 643 9.40 -11.90 17.26
CA ASP A 643 9.41 -13.27 17.77
C ASP A 643 9.64 -14.30 16.64
N MET A 644 8.98 -14.13 15.49
CA MET A 644 9.22 -14.95 14.31
C MET A 644 10.66 -14.79 13.81
N ARG A 645 11.13 -13.55 13.67
CA ARG A 645 12.49 -13.23 13.25
C ARG A 645 13.52 -13.98 14.09
N VAL A 646 13.38 -13.97 15.43
CA VAL A 646 14.27 -14.70 16.35
C VAL A 646 14.10 -16.22 16.24
N SER A 647 12.86 -16.70 16.14
CA SER A 647 12.54 -18.13 16.07
C SER A 647 13.13 -18.81 14.83
N TYR A 648 13.26 -18.06 13.73
CA TYR A 648 13.76 -18.58 12.45
C TYR A 648 15.20 -18.13 12.09
N HIS A 649 15.83 -17.24 12.87
CA HIS A 649 17.27 -16.95 12.81
C HIS A 649 18.14 -18.07 13.39
N THR A 650 17.52 -19.06 14.04
CA THR A 650 18.25 -20.22 14.54
C THR A 650 18.23 -21.29 13.44
N PRO A 651 19.38 -21.70 12.86
CA PRO A 651 19.40 -22.76 11.87
C PRO A 651 18.68 -23.98 12.44
N ARG A 652 17.67 -24.50 11.71
CA ARG A 652 17.21 -25.88 11.91
C ARG A 652 18.35 -26.76 11.41
N ASP A 653 19.24 -27.08 12.32
CA ASP A 653 20.18 -28.17 12.10
C ASP A 653 19.36 -29.46 12.04
N THR A 654 19.37 -30.10 10.87
CA THR A 654 18.71 -31.39 10.59
C THR A 654 19.66 -32.55 10.85
N SER A 655 20.66 -32.39 11.73
CA SER A 655 21.36 -33.53 12.31
C SER A 655 20.37 -34.37 13.11
N VAL A 656 20.36 -35.67 12.79
CA VAL A 656 19.48 -36.68 13.39
C VAL A 656 19.62 -36.59 14.91
N LYS A 657 18.53 -36.27 15.62
CA LYS A 657 18.48 -36.41 17.07
C LYS A 657 18.77 -37.88 17.39
N GLU A 658 19.85 -38.17 18.10
CA GLU A 658 20.01 -39.50 18.70
C GLU A 658 18.82 -39.70 19.66
N GLN A 659 17.92 -40.63 19.31
CA GLN A 659 16.65 -40.82 20.03
C GLN A 659 16.85 -41.28 21.49
N ASN A 660 18.09 -41.57 21.91
CA ASN A 660 18.42 -42.12 23.21
C ASN A 660 19.66 -41.47 23.85
N SER A 661 19.80 -40.15 23.76
CA SER A 661 20.85 -39.38 24.47
C SER A 661 20.24 -38.46 25.52
N VAL A 662 20.96 -38.21 26.63
CA VAL A 662 20.59 -37.23 27.66
C VAL A 662 21.80 -36.34 27.92
N VAL A 663 21.60 -35.02 27.88
CA VAL A 663 22.68 -34.06 28.16
C VAL A 663 22.54 -33.51 29.56
N ILE A 664 23.61 -33.64 30.34
CA ILE A 664 23.75 -33.04 31.67
C ILE A 664 24.48 -31.71 31.54
N TYR A 665 23.85 -30.63 32.00
CA TYR A 665 24.40 -29.29 31.98
C TYR A 665 24.46 -28.70 33.39
N GLY A 666 25.66 -28.75 33.98
CA GLY A 666 25.96 -28.11 35.26
C GLY A 666 26.29 -26.63 35.07
N LEU A 667 25.64 -25.73 35.80
CA LEU A 667 25.89 -24.29 35.72
C LEU A 667 25.67 -23.55 37.04
N SER A 668 26.28 -22.38 37.19
CA SER A 668 26.07 -21.54 38.38
C SER A 668 24.76 -20.74 38.34
N ALA A 669 24.32 -20.31 37.14
CA ALA A 669 23.03 -19.64 36.90
C ALA A 669 22.63 -18.55 37.92
N ASN A 670 23.52 -17.60 38.23
CA ASN A 670 23.27 -16.60 39.28
C ASN A 670 23.48 -15.14 38.78
N PRO A 671 22.51 -14.47 38.14
CA PRO A 671 21.20 -14.98 37.74
C PRO A 671 21.28 -15.77 36.40
N PRO A 672 20.25 -16.55 36.06
CA PRO A 672 20.13 -17.14 34.73
C PRO A 672 19.90 -16.06 33.66
N GLY A 673 20.82 -15.93 32.70
CA GLY A 673 20.67 -15.02 31.55
C GLY A 673 20.22 -15.72 30.27
N LEU A 674 19.87 -14.91 29.25
CA LEU A 674 19.49 -15.39 27.92
C LEU A 674 20.58 -16.24 27.25
N HIS A 675 21.84 -16.04 27.62
CA HIS A 675 22.95 -16.88 27.15
C HIS A 675 22.79 -18.35 27.58
N HIS A 676 22.39 -18.63 28.82
CA HIS A 676 22.11 -19.99 29.26
C HIS A 676 20.93 -20.60 28.51
N THR A 677 19.87 -19.83 28.27
CA THR A 677 18.71 -20.28 27.49
C THR A 677 19.12 -20.64 26.06
N LYS A 678 20.04 -19.89 25.44
CA LYS A 678 20.58 -20.24 24.12
C LYS A 678 21.43 -21.52 24.15
N ILE A 679 22.25 -21.71 25.19
CA ILE A 679 23.01 -22.96 25.37
C ILE A 679 22.04 -24.15 25.47
N ILE A 680 21.05 -24.08 26.37
CA ILE A 680 20.06 -25.14 26.57
C ILE A 680 19.30 -25.45 25.27
N LYS A 681 18.86 -24.42 24.52
CA LYS A 681 18.20 -24.60 23.22
C LYS A 681 19.14 -25.21 22.17
N GLY A 682 20.43 -24.88 22.22
CA GLY A 682 21.47 -25.50 21.38
C GLY A 682 21.64 -26.98 21.70
N LEU A 683 21.72 -27.34 22.99
CA LEU A 683 21.82 -28.73 23.46
C LEU A 683 20.58 -29.55 23.07
N LEU A 684 19.37 -28.97 23.11
CA LEU A 684 18.12 -29.61 22.66
C LEU A 684 18.05 -29.87 21.14
N LYS A 685 19.04 -29.41 20.37
CA LYS A 685 19.24 -29.86 18.98
C LYS A 685 19.90 -31.24 18.92
N TYR A 686 20.77 -31.56 19.87
CA TYR A 686 21.50 -32.84 19.96
C TYR A 686 20.69 -33.94 20.66
N THR A 687 19.86 -33.57 21.64
CA THR A 687 19.09 -34.51 22.46
C THR A 687 17.63 -34.10 22.61
N GLN A 688 16.75 -35.05 22.93
CA GLN A 688 15.39 -34.77 23.39
C GLN A 688 15.30 -34.32 24.85
N LYS A 689 16.37 -34.53 25.64
CA LYS A 689 16.37 -34.32 27.10
C LYS A 689 17.66 -33.65 27.59
N VAL A 690 17.51 -32.46 28.18
CA VAL A 690 18.59 -31.76 28.89
C VAL A 690 18.25 -31.70 30.38
N VAL A 691 19.15 -32.20 31.23
CA VAL A 691 19.07 -32.05 32.68
C VAL A 691 19.96 -30.88 33.09
N VAL A 692 19.33 -29.83 33.62
CA VAL A 692 20.00 -28.61 34.09
C VAL A 692 20.21 -28.71 35.60
N ILE A 693 21.46 -28.62 36.01
CA ILE A 693 21.89 -28.73 37.42
C ILE A 693 22.49 -27.40 37.85
N PRO A 694 21.71 -26.50 38.46
CA PRO A 694 22.27 -25.34 39.14
C PRO A 694 23.17 -25.82 40.30
N CYS A 695 24.45 -25.50 40.27
CA CYS A 695 25.38 -25.91 41.32
C CYS A 695 25.24 -25.04 42.59
N GLY A 696 25.51 -25.64 43.74
CA GLY A 696 25.67 -24.95 45.02
C GLY A 696 26.93 -24.08 45.09
N GLY A 697 27.30 -23.65 46.30
CA GLY A 697 28.53 -22.90 46.54
C GLY A 697 29.76 -23.71 46.13
N ARG A 698 30.70 -23.07 45.41
CA ARG A 698 31.97 -23.69 45.01
C ARG A 698 33.10 -23.19 45.92
N PRO A 699 33.75 -24.07 46.71
CA PRO A 699 34.85 -23.68 47.59
C PRO A 699 36.04 -23.05 46.84
N ASP A 700 36.18 -23.38 45.55
CA ASP A 700 37.28 -22.97 44.69
C ASP A 700 37.00 -21.70 43.86
N LYS A 701 35.77 -21.15 43.89
CA LYS A 701 35.37 -19.93 43.18
C LYS A 701 34.48 -19.05 44.06
N VAL A 702 35.10 -18.17 44.86
CA VAL A 702 34.40 -17.18 45.71
C VAL A 702 33.57 -16.24 44.83
N SER A 703 32.24 -16.25 44.95
CA SER A 703 31.38 -15.36 44.18
C SER A 703 31.12 -14.04 44.92
N VAL A 704 31.16 -12.94 44.18
CA VAL A 704 30.75 -11.60 44.65
C VAL A 704 29.26 -11.37 44.41
N ASN A 705 28.60 -10.74 45.39
CA ASN A 705 27.16 -10.44 45.43
C ASN A 705 26.29 -11.71 45.38
N GLU A 706 26.53 -12.64 46.31
CA GLU A 706 25.68 -13.83 46.47
C GLU A 706 24.31 -13.45 47.06
N ILE A 707 23.29 -14.16 46.60
CA ILE A 707 21.91 -14.06 47.06
C ILE A 707 21.52 -15.46 47.56
N GLU A 708 20.49 -15.55 48.39
CA GLU A 708 20.03 -16.84 48.89
C GLU A 708 19.73 -17.84 47.76
N ASN A 709 20.02 -19.12 48.00
CA ASN A 709 19.74 -20.21 47.05
C ASN A 709 18.24 -20.33 46.73
N SER A 710 17.36 -19.88 47.63
CA SER A 710 15.90 -19.77 47.44
C SER A 710 15.54 -18.88 46.23
N HIS A 711 16.22 -17.74 46.06
CA HIS A 711 16.04 -16.83 44.93
C HIS A 711 16.63 -17.39 43.64
N ARG A 712 17.80 -18.04 43.73
CA ARG A 712 18.43 -18.72 42.59
C ARG A 712 17.53 -19.81 42.03
N LYS A 713 16.95 -20.64 42.88
CA LYS A 713 16.01 -21.70 42.51
C LYS A 713 14.79 -21.14 41.75
N LYS A 714 14.16 -20.08 42.28
CA LYS A 714 13.01 -19.43 41.65
C LYS A 714 13.35 -18.89 40.26
N MET A 715 14.47 -18.17 40.13
CA MET A 715 14.88 -17.61 38.84
C MET A 715 15.25 -18.69 37.82
N VAL A 716 15.92 -19.77 38.24
CA VAL A 716 16.23 -20.92 37.36
C VAL A 716 14.94 -21.58 36.87
N ASN A 717 13.96 -21.76 37.76
CA ASN A 717 12.65 -22.30 37.38
C ASN A 717 11.91 -21.39 36.41
N MET A 718 11.91 -20.06 36.63
CA MET A 718 11.33 -19.08 35.70
C MET A 718 12.02 -19.10 34.34
N ALA A 719 13.34 -19.20 34.30
CA ALA A 719 14.12 -19.14 33.08
C ALA A 719 14.00 -20.39 32.21
N PHE A 720 13.94 -21.57 32.83
CA PHE A 720 14.12 -22.85 32.12
C PHE A 720 12.98 -23.85 32.33
N GLY A 721 12.18 -23.73 33.39
CA GLY A 721 11.18 -24.75 33.76
C GLY A 721 10.06 -24.93 32.73
N GLY A 722 9.80 -23.93 31.91
CA GLY A 722 8.82 -24.00 30.81
C GLY A 722 9.39 -24.49 29.47
N ILE A 723 10.68 -24.83 29.38
CA ILE A 723 11.30 -25.24 28.10
C ILE A 723 11.03 -26.73 27.85
N PRO A 724 10.34 -27.12 26.76
CA PRO A 724 10.10 -28.52 26.44
C PRO A 724 11.42 -29.31 26.29
N GLY A 725 11.50 -30.47 26.93
CA GLY A 725 12.71 -31.31 26.93
C GLY A 725 13.73 -30.95 28.03
N VAL A 726 13.47 -29.97 28.89
CA VAL A 726 14.33 -29.63 30.02
C VAL A 726 13.81 -30.24 31.32
N SER A 727 14.72 -30.78 32.15
CA SER A 727 14.47 -31.11 33.55
C SER A 727 15.42 -30.34 34.45
N LEU A 728 14.92 -29.88 35.59
CA LEU A 728 15.69 -29.16 36.59
C LEU A 728 16.00 -30.09 37.76
N ASP A 729 17.27 -30.28 38.07
CA ASP A 729 17.71 -30.98 39.27
C ASP A 729 18.34 -29.98 40.25
N PHE A 730 17.63 -29.70 41.34
CA PHE A 730 18.07 -28.74 42.35
C PHE A 730 18.89 -29.37 43.47
N SER A 731 19.23 -30.66 43.43
CA SER A 731 19.90 -31.37 44.53
C SER A 731 21.17 -30.65 45.02
N ASP A 732 21.98 -30.17 44.07
CA ASP A 732 23.25 -29.52 44.35
C ASP A 732 23.05 -28.10 44.91
N LEU A 733 22.05 -27.38 44.41
CA LEU A 733 21.70 -26.04 44.88
C LEU A 733 21.08 -26.08 46.29
N GLU A 734 20.25 -27.07 46.58
CA GLU A 734 19.57 -27.24 47.87
C GLU A 734 20.49 -27.81 48.94
N GLY A 735 21.39 -28.72 48.57
CA GLY A 735 22.39 -29.31 49.46
C GLY A 735 23.67 -28.49 49.61
N GLU A 736 23.71 -27.28 49.06
CA GLU A 736 24.91 -26.40 49.01
C GLU A 736 26.19 -27.14 48.59
N SER A 737 26.05 -28.04 47.63
CA SER A 737 27.09 -28.99 47.24
C SER A 737 27.43 -28.87 45.76
N PHE A 738 28.55 -29.49 45.39
CA PHE A 738 28.97 -29.65 44.01
C PHE A 738 29.25 -31.13 43.78
N THR A 739 28.31 -31.84 43.17
CA THR A 739 28.45 -33.27 42.90
C THR A 739 29.52 -33.47 41.80
N PRO A 740 30.58 -34.26 42.02
CA PRO A 740 31.59 -34.52 41.00
C PRO A 740 30.99 -35.14 39.73
N THR A 741 31.49 -34.75 38.56
CA THR A 741 30.94 -35.21 37.26
C THR A 741 30.87 -36.74 37.12
N ILE A 742 31.86 -37.46 37.66
CA ILE A 742 31.87 -38.94 37.65
C ILE A 742 30.71 -39.52 38.47
N ASP A 743 30.34 -38.88 39.59
CA ASP A 743 29.26 -39.32 40.47
C ASP A 743 27.88 -38.96 39.87
N LEU A 744 27.79 -37.85 39.12
CA LEU A 744 26.63 -37.53 38.29
C LEU A 744 26.41 -38.59 37.20
N GLY A 745 27.49 -39.17 36.66
CA GLY A 745 27.41 -40.28 35.71
C GLY A 745 26.75 -41.51 36.29
N VAL A 746 27.14 -41.92 37.49
CA VAL A 746 26.48 -43.03 38.19
C VAL A 746 25.00 -42.74 38.41
N ARG A 747 24.66 -41.52 38.87
CA ARG A 747 23.28 -41.10 39.17
C ARG A 747 22.39 -41.15 37.93
N TYR A 748 22.79 -40.47 36.86
CA TYR A 748 21.93 -40.35 35.68
C TYR A 748 21.98 -41.57 34.76
N GLN A 749 23.05 -42.37 34.79
CA GLN A 749 23.02 -43.69 34.15
C GLN A 749 22.02 -44.62 34.85
N ALA A 750 21.87 -44.55 36.18
CA ALA A 750 20.83 -45.30 36.88
C ALA A 750 19.40 -44.80 36.56
N GLN A 751 19.23 -43.48 36.36
CA GLN A 751 17.94 -42.87 36.03
C GLN A 751 17.54 -43.07 34.56
N TYR A 752 18.52 -43.14 33.66
CA TYR A 752 18.34 -43.32 32.22
C TYR A 752 19.23 -44.48 31.74
N PRO A 753 18.88 -45.74 32.07
CA PRO A 753 19.75 -46.90 31.88
C PRO A 753 20.15 -47.15 30.43
N ASP A 754 19.25 -46.85 29.49
CA ASP A 754 19.46 -47.08 28.07
C ASP A 754 20.04 -45.86 27.33
N ALA A 755 20.22 -44.71 28.01
CA ALA A 755 20.61 -43.47 27.34
C ALA A 755 22.13 -43.25 27.33
N ASN A 756 22.62 -42.65 26.24
CA ASN A 756 23.97 -42.09 26.16
C ASN A 756 24.02 -40.77 26.95
N ILE A 757 24.83 -40.72 28.02
CA ILE A 757 24.96 -39.53 28.85
C ILE A 757 26.10 -38.63 28.34
N PHE A 758 25.75 -37.38 28.02
CA PHE A 758 26.69 -36.35 27.57
C PHE A 758 26.81 -35.23 28.62
N TYR A 759 27.98 -34.63 28.74
CA TYR A 759 28.23 -33.50 29.64
C TYR A 759 28.56 -32.23 28.88
N ALA A 760 27.75 -31.19 29.06
CA ALA A 760 27.98 -29.90 28.45
C ALA A 760 28.99 -29.08 29.26
N ILE A 761 30.13 -28.73 28.63
CA ILE A 761 31.25 -28.00 29.25
C ILE A 761 31.75 -26.86 28.37
N GLY A 762 32.42 -25.87 28.96
CA GLY A 762 33.08 -24.78 28.24
C GLY A 762 34.52 -25.12 27.79
N PRO A 763 35.09 -24.38 26.82
CA PRO A 763 36.44 -24.60 26.33
C PRO A 763 37.53 -24.30 27.38
N ASP A 764 37.22 -23.51 28.41
CA ASP A 764 38.10 -23.21 29.53
C ASP A 764 38.45 -24.48 30.35
N ILE A 765 37.53 -25.44 30.43
CA ILE A 765 37.67 -26.66 31.22
C ILE A 765 38.66 -27.66 30.58
N ILE A 766 38.79 -27.63 29.26
CA ILE A 766 39.58 -28.61 28.49
C ILE A 766 40.95 -28.09 28.04
N ARG A 767 41.21 -26.79 28.17
CA ARG A 767 42.46 -26.15 27.74
C ARG A 767 43.70 -26.81 28.38
N GLY A 768 44.70 -27.14 27.58
CA GLY A 768 45.88 -27.92 28.00
C GLY A 768 45.63 -29.43 28.08
N GLY A 769 44.53 -29.91 27.49
CA GLY A 769 44.15 -31.32 27.40
C GLY A 769 45.17 -32.18 26.64
N ALA A 770 45.76 -31.64 25.57
CA ALA A 770 46.75 -32.34 24.74
C ALA A 770 47.98 -32.84 25.53
N VAL A 771 48.32 -32.13 26.62
CA VAL A 771 49.45 -32.44 27.50
C VAL A 771 49.02 -32.94 28.89
N GLY A 772 47.74 -33.29 29.05
CA GLY A 772 47.20 -33.82 30.31
C GLY A 772 47.13 -32.81 31.45
N GLN A 773 47.01 -31.51 31.15
CA GLN A 773 47.01 -30.41 32.13
C GLN A 773 45.68 -29.62 32.18
N SER A 774 44.61 -30.12 31.57
CA SER A 774 43.29 -29.47 31.64
C SER A 774 42.70 -29.44 33.06
N GLU A 775 41.65 -28.63 33.27
CA GLU A 775 40.95 -28.59 34.57
C GLU A 775 40.40 -29.98 34.94
N ILE A 776 39.93 -30.73 33.95
CA ILE A 776 39.49 -32.12 34.14
C ILE A 776 40.63 -32.99 34.71
N HIS A 777 41.84 -32.89 34.16
CA HIS A 777 42.97 -33.70 34.63
C HIS A 777 43.45 -33.31 36.03
N ARG A 778 43.48 -32.01 36.33
CA ARG A 778 44.12 -31.48 37.54
C ARG A 778 43.18 -31.39 38.75
N ALA A 779 41.90 -31.13 38.52
CA ALA A 779 40.97 -30.74 39.58
C ALA A 779 39.75 -31.68 39.71
N TRP A 780 39.39 -32.45 38.69
CA TRP A 780 38.20 -33.30 38.76
C TRP A 780 38.52 -34.65 39.39
N LYS A 781 37.59 -35.16 40.22
CA LYS A 781 37.65 -36.50 40.81
C LYS A 781 37.78 -37.54 39.70
N GLU A 782 38.80 -38.40 39.80
CA GLU A 782 39.14 -39.39 38.76
C GLU A 782 39.36 -38.76 37.37
N GLY A 783 39.98 -37.58 37.29
CA GLY A 783 40.12 -36.78 36.06
C GLY A 783 40.56 -37.54 34.80
N LYS A 784 41.55 -38.45 34.90
CA LYS A 784 41.99 -39.29 33.76
C LYS A 784 40.89 -40.23 33.26
N LYS A 785 40.07 -40.77 34.16
CA LYS A 785 38.95 -41.65 33.83
C LYS A 785 37.81 -40.83 33.22
N VAL A 786 37.48 -39.70 33.84
CA VAL A 786 36.48 -38.76 33.32
C VAL A 786 36.82 -38.31 31.89
N TRP A 787 38.09 -38.00 31.64
CA TRP A 787 38.58 -37.57 30.33
C TRP A 787 38.41 -38.63 29.24
N ASN A 788 38.74 -39.89 29.53
CA ASN A 788 38.73 -40.97 28.54
C ASN A 788 37.36 -41.65 28.37
N ASP A 789 36.57 -41.71 29.45
CA ASP A 789 35.40 -42.58 29.50
C ASP A 789 34.09 -41.85 29.20
N LEU A 790 33.96 -40.58 29.58
CA LEU A 790 32.70 -39.82 29.45
C LEU A 790 32.58 -39.09 28.10
N HIS A 791 31.33 -38.86 27.66
CA HIS A 791 31.03 -38.09 26.44
C HIS A 791 30.80 -36.61 26.77
N PHE A 792 31.38 -35.72 25.99
CA PHE A 792 31.30 -34.27 26.22
C PHE A 792 30.68 -33.53 25.04
N ILE A 793 29.92 -32.48 25.35
CA ILE A 793 29.57 -31.44 24.38
C ILE A 793 30.30 -30.17 24.80
N VAL A 794 31.31 -29.79 24.03
CA VAL A 794 32.10 -28.59 24.25
C VAL A 794 31.39 -27.40 23.60
N VAL A 795 30.86 -26.51 24.44
CA VAL A 795 30.07 -25.35 24.03
C VAL A 795 30.99 -24.17 23.77
N VAL A 796 31.15 -23.79 22.50
CA VAL A 796 32.11 -22.77 22.04
C VAL A 796 31.35 -21.57 21.49
N PHE A 797 31.68 -20.36 21.97
CA PHE A 797 31.14 -19.15 21.38
C PHE A 797 31.93 -18.73 20.14
N SER A 798 31.30 -18.03 19.19
CA SER A 798 31.92 -17.66 17.91
C SER A 798 33.21 -16.83 18.00
N CYS A 799 33.57 -16.32 19.18
CA CYS A 799 34.82 -15.58 19.44
C CYS A 799 35.88 -16.38 20.24
N ASP A 800 35.55 -17.59 20.70
CA ASP A 800 36.46 -18.38 21.53
C ASP A 800 37.46 -19.15 20.65
N GLU A 801 38.74 -19.10 21.03
CA GLU A 801 39.77 -19.97 20.44
C GLU A 801 39.65 -21.39 21.02
N LEU A 802 39.34 -22.35 20.15
CA LEU A 802 39.34 -23.79 20.47
C LEU A 802 40.52 -24.46 19.75
N LEU A 803 41.47 -25.00 20.51
CA LEU A 803 42.50 -25.90 20.01
C LEU A 803 41.92 -27.31 19.91
N LYS A 804 41.96 -27.91 18.72
CA LYS A 804 41.36 -29.24 18.50
C LYS A 804 42.09 -30.34 19.26
N GLU A 805 43.38 -30.14 19.49
CA GLU A 805 44.28 -31.05 20.20
C GLU A 805 43.92 -31.16 21.70
N ASP A 806 43.22 -30.15 22.23
CA ASP A 806 42.76 -30.10 23.62
C ASP A 806 41.38 -30.75 23.82
N LEU A 807 40.77 -31.35 22.79
CA LEU A 807 39.47 -32.02 22.94
C LEU A 807 39.60 -33.38 23.65
N PRO A 808 38.68 -33.73 24.57
CA PRO A 808 38.56 -35.10 25.07
C PRO A 808 38.33 -36.10 23.92
N PRO A 809 38.78 -37.36 24.04
CA PRO A 809 38.61 -38.39 23.01
C PRO A 809 37.17 -38.61 22.55
N LYS A 810 36.19 -38.35 23.43
CA LYS A 810 34.76 -38.49 23.18
C LYS A 810 34.05 -37.13 23.31
N ALA A 811 34.38 -36.18 22.44
CA ALA A 811 33.83 -34.83 22.49
C ALA A 811 33.19 -34.39 21.16
N GLU A 812 32.04 -33.74 21.27
CA GLU A 812 31.39 -33.00 20.20
C GLU A 812 31.49 -31.50 20.46
N VAL A 813 31.44 -30.68 19.40
CA VAL A 813 31.55 -29.23 19.51
C VAL A 813 30.23 -28.57 19.13
N LEU A 814 29.60 -27.89 20.09
CA LEU A 814 28.42 -27.06 19.85
C LEU A 814 28.85 -25.60 19.72
N LYS A 815 28.73 -25.04 18.51
CA LYS A 815 29.00 -23.62 18.25
C LYS A 815 27.76 -22.78 18.51
N ILE A 816 27.92 -21.71 19.28
CA ILE A 816 26.86 -20.74 19.59
C ILE A 816 27.35 -19.34 19.20
N GLU A 817 26.49 -18.56 18.53
CA GLU A 817 26.79 -17.16 18.24
C GLU A 817 27.05 -16.37 19.52
N TYR A 818 28.08 -15.51 19.49
CA TYR A 818 28.49 -14.69 20.62
C TYR A 818 27.33 -13.90 21.21
N LEU A 819 27.27 -13.89 22.54
CA LEU A 819 26.24 -13.21 23.32
C LEU A 819 26.88 -12.41 24.45
N THR A 820 26.53 -11.13 24.52
CA THR A 820 26.72 -10.33 25.73
C THR A 820 25.79 -10.82 26.83
N GLY A 821 26.26 -10.92 28.08
CA GLY A 821 25.39 -11.14 29.24
C GLY A 821 25.67 -12.36 30.12
N ARG A 822 26.94 -12.75 30.30
CA ARG A 822 27.34 -13.71 31.36
C ARG A 822 26.78 -13.28 32.71
N SER A 823 26.47 -14.22 33.61
CA SER A 823 25.87 -13.91 34.92
C SER A 823 26.65 -12.87 35.73
N SER A 824 27.99 -12.89 35.68
CA SER A 824 28.83 -11.87 36.32
C SER A 824 28.62 -10.47 35.76
N ILE A 825 28.47 -10.34 34.44
CA ILE A 825 28.18 -9.08 33.74
C ILE A 825 26.78 -8.57 34.13
N ILE A 826 25.81 -9.48 34.25
CA ILE A 826 24.45 -9.12 34.70
C ILE A 826 24.51 -8.55 36.12
N ARG A 827 25.15 -9.26 37.07
CA ARG A 827 25.32 -8.77 38.46
C ARG A 827 26.04 -7.42 38.51
N GLN A 828 27.12 -7.26 37.74
CA GLN A 828 27.85 -6.00 37.68
C GLN A 828 26.98 -4.85 37.15
N ARG A 829 26.25 -5.05 36.05
CA ARG A 829 25.40 -4.01 35.47
C ARG A 829 24.22 -3.65 36.38
N VAL A 830 23.66 -4.63 37.10
CA VAL A 830 22.64 -4.38 38.13
C VAL A 830 23.22 -3.49 39.24
N ALA A 831 24.38 -3.86 39.79
CA ALA A 831 25.05 -3.11 40.84
C ALA A 831 25.45 -1.69 40.40
N GLU A 832 25.87 -1.51 39.14
CA GLU A 832 26.26 -0.22 38.56
C GLU A 832 25.07 0.59 38.01
N ARG A 833 23.82 0.13 38.18
CA ARG A 833 22.59 0.75 37.64
C ARG A 833 22.64 1.01 36.13
N LYS A 834 23.35 0.16 35.38
CA LYS A 834 23.43 0.20 33.91
C LYS A 834 22.30 -0.61 33.27
N SER A 835 22.05 -0.46 31.97
CA SER A 835 21.08 -1.30 31.27
C SER A 835 21.48 -2.79 31.31
N TRP A 836 20.60 -3.64 31.85
CA TRP A 836 20.82 -5.09 32.01
C TRP A 836 19.59 -5.95 31.69
N TYR A 837 18.38 -5.37 31.64
CA TYR A 837 17.13 -6.13 31.51
C TYR A 837 17.05 -6.94 30.21
N HIS A 838 17.71 -6.47 29.15
CA HIS A 838 17.81 -7.15 27.86
C HIS A 838 18.71 -8.42 27.88
N LEU A 839 19.35 -8.73 29.02
CA LEU A 839 20.27 -9.87 29.18
C LEU A 839 19.61 -11.09 29.86
N VAL A 840 18.38 -10.95 30.36
CA VAL A 840 17.60 -11.98 31.07
C VAL A 840 16.20 -12.09 30.45
N CYS A 841 15.44 -13.15 30.76
CA CYS A 841 14.02 -13.19 30.38
C CYS A 841 13.20 -12.21 31.24
N HIS A 842 12.00 -11.87 30.76
CA HIS A 842 11.15 -10.85 31.40
C HIS A 842 10.85 -11.18 32.86
N GLU A 843 10.50 -12.44 33.14
CA GLU A 843 10.12 -12.96 34.46
C GLU A 843 11.29 -12.86 35.44
N VAL A 844 12.50 -13.26 35.03
CA VAL A 844 13.71 -13.14 35.85
C VAL A 844 14.07 -11.68 36.07
N GLY A 845 13.97 -10.84 35.03
CA GLY A 845 14.24 -9.41 35.13
C GLY A 845 13.29 -8.69 36.07
N GLN A 846 12.01 -9.04 36.04
CA GLN A 846 11.01 -8.52 36.96
C GLN A 846 11.31 -8.99 38.39
N TYR A 847 11.59 -10.28 38.58
CA TYR A 847 11.91 -10.87 39.88
C TYR A 847 13.12 -10.21 40.56
N ILE A 848 14.19 -9.96 39.80
CA ILE A 848 15.40 -9.26 40.29
C ILE A 848 15.06 -7.84 40.76
N ARG A 849 14.19 -7.11 40.03
CA ARG A 849 13.77 -5.75 40.42
C ARG A 849 12.91 -5.75 41.67
N GLU A 850 11.89 -6.60 41.72
CA GLU A 850 10.93 -6.67 42.82
C GLU A 850 11.58 -7.07 44.14
N ASN A 851 12.61 -7.91 44.09
CA ASN A 851 13.32 -8.39 45.28
C ASN A 851 14.63 -7.63 45.53
N ASN A 852 14.91 -6.54 44.79
CA ASN A 852 16.13 -5.73 44.89
C ASN A 852 17.45 -6.53 44.89
N LEU A 853 17.51 -7.59 44.09
CA LEU A 853 18.66 -8.50 44.08
C LEU A 853 19.87 -7.87 43.39
N TYR A 854 21.08 -8.20 43.87
CA TYR A 854 22.39 -7.78 43.32
C TYR A 854 22.71 -6.27 43.33
N GLN A 855 21.90 -5.46 44.01
CA GLN A 855 22.26 -4.06 44.27
C GLN A 855 23.34 -4.03 45.37
N LYS A 856 24.33 -3.14 45.25
CA LYS A 856 25.19 -2.79 46.40
C LYS A 856 24.40 -1.81 47.26
N GLU A 857 24.43 -1.97 48.58
CA GLU A 857 24.02 -0.90 49.51
C GLU A 857 24.81 0.38 49.27
#